data_AF-A0A2A5VBH1-F1
#
_entry.id   AF-A0A2A5VBH1-F1
#
_cell.length_a   1.000
_cell.length_b   1.000
_cell.length_c   1.000
_cell.angle_alpha   90.00
_cell.angle_beta   90.00
_cell.angle_gamma   90.00
#
_symmetry.space_group_name_H-M   'P 1'
#
loop_
_entity.id
_entity.type
_entity.pdbx_description
1 polymer ?
#
loop_
_entity_poly.entity_id
_entity_poly.type
_entity_poly.pdbx_seq_one_letter_code
_entity_poly.pdbx_strand_id
1 'polypeptide(L)'
;MKESTVSIIILFLLLISVAPIGNASGENSTKDPPTDIDVAFLLDTSSPAISMYAPGFLAAASIAIDHLNDKQDDYNFGFSTYDTGCSQSTAASSAEDIIDDGLFLVVGALCSGASLGSNAVLSAAGIPQISPTSTSPVLSDEASYPDFFRVVPSDALQSEALNAVVTANMPADETVAILHMDNNYGQGVADNFANIYEESNNTLCAQLEYYQGDTDFSSYIQEIIDAGCTSIVLVSYAADGAMIIEQAADVGFSGEIYGADGICSVSMGDEISDESDLDGVICTRPLTTPHTSSRAIEFNTDCSNNSDCAAGIFTAETYDAFSIMMESFILTEVENINLSDAIHYIGYEWEGASSNITFNIDGDVTGRGIEICEFDYSNSSLTLNCPEIYVPDSFNFIPDNELYGYDVFSLQDTDGDGIYDIFDDFPNDNCADTDTDQDGYPDTLLSNCTTTLEEDIDDDNDGVYDIEDAFPLDSTESLDTDGDGIGDLTDNDDDGDGFTDDIDAFPEDATEYADFDNDGIGDNADTDDDGDGFTDDVDVFPLDSTESLDTDGDTIGNNADTDDDGDGFPDIDDSCPMSPNNETVENLGVYSLMTEYGIGLTTLLTILDQGDTDNDGCFNLEDTDDDGDGFTDDVDVFPLDSTESLDTDGDTIGNNADTDDDRDGVIDSEDAFPLDSTESLDTDGDNIGNNADTDDDGDGVIDSEDAFPLDSNESLDTDSDTIGNNADTDDDNDLISDEAEITLGTDPLNSDTDGDGFLDSADDYPLDEGKYSASVEAENAGLPGFGASLMMVSLLFGAILFRPRK
;
A
#
# COMPACT_ATOMS: atom_id res chain seq x y z
N MET A 1 20.40 44.98 -10.39
CA MET A 1 19.54 44.62 -11.54
C MET A 1 20.38 43.90 -12.58
N LYS A 2 20.02 42.64 -12.79
CA LYS A 2 20.35 41.75 -13.92
C LYS A 2 21.80 41.27 -13.98
N GLU A 3 22.04 40.08 -13.43
CA GLU A 3 21.88 38.76 -14.06
C GLU A 3 23.13 38.39 -14.84
N SER A 4 23.87 37.41 -14.31
CA SER A 4 24.75 36.57 -15.12
C SER A 4 24.83 35.21 -14.44
N THR A 5 23.92 34.34 -14.86
CA THR A 5 23.88 32.91 -14.59
C THR A 5 25.19 32.28 -15.06
N VAL A 6 25.89 31.59 -14.16
CA VAL A 6 27.02 30.71 -14.48
C VAL A 6 26.55 29.31 -14.14
N SER A 7 26.14 28.56 -15.17
CA SER A 7 25.94 27.11 -15.07
C SER A 7 27.32 26.45 -14.92
N ILE A 8 27.56 25.80 -13.79
CA ILE A 8 28.66 24.86 -13.61
C ILE A 8 28.09 23.48 -13.87
N ILE A 9 28.43 22.91 -15.02
CA ILE A 9 28.20 21.50 -15.35
C ILE A 9 29.27 20.71 -14.60
N ILE A 10 28.86 19.96 -13.56
CA ILE A 10 29.70 18.95 -12.92
C ILE A 10 29.58 17.68 -13.78
N LEU A 11 30.62 17.42 -14.57
CA LEU A 11 30.76 16.21 -15.37
C LEU A 11 31.32 15.11 -14.46
N PHE A 12 30.46 14.27 -13.90
CA PHE A 12 30.87 13.01 -13.26
C PHE A 12 31.41 12.07 -14.34
N LEU A 13 32.69 11.71 -14.21
CA LEU A 13 33.38 10.81 -15.13
C LEU A 13 33.40 9.42 -14.48
N LEU A 14 32.35 8.64 -14.73
CA LEU A 14 32.26 7.23 -14.36
C LEU A 14 33.35 6.46 -15.12
N LEU A 15 34.37 6.00 -14.40
CA LEU A 15 35.37 5.07 -14.91
C LEU A 15 34.83 3.64 -14.72
N ILE A 16 34.03 3.17 -15.68
CA ILE A 16 33.70 1.75 -15.79
C ILE A 16 34.98 1.03 -16.25
N SER A 17 35.66 0.32 -15.35
CA SER A 17 36.71 -0.62 -15.72
C SER A 17 36.05 -1.91 -16.21
N VAL A 18 35.96 -2.07 -17.53
CA VAL A 18 35.62 -3.36 -18.15
C VAL A 18 36.79 -4.32 -17.93
N ALA A 19 36.63 -5.30 -17.04
CA ALA A 19 37.54 -6.42 -16.92
C ALA A 19 37.33 -7.39 -18.11
N PRO A 20 38.39 -7.94 -18.72
CA PRO A 20 38.24 -8.89 -19.82
C PRO A 20 37.90 -10.29 -19.29
N ILE A 21 36.89 -10.91 -19.90
CA ILE A 21 36.54 -12.33 -19.75
C ILE A 21 37.78 -13.19 -20.02
N GLY A 22 38.28 -13.86 -18.99
CA GLY A 22 39.42 -14.75 -19.02
C GLY A 22 39.07 -16.12 -18.45
N ASN A 23 38.92 -17.09 -19.35
CA ASN A 23 38.88 -18.54 -19.16
C ASN A 23 39.21 -19.08 -17.75
N ALA A 24 38.28 -19.89 -17.23
CA ALA A 24 38.42 -20.70 -16.03
C ALA A 24 39.67 -21.59 -16.01
N SER A 25 40.40 -21.50 -14.89
CA SER A 25 41.15 -22.61 -14.31
C SER A 25 41.09 -22.46 -12.80
N GLY A 26 40.52 -23.45 -12.12
CA GLY A 26 40.16 -23.41 -10.71
C GLY A 26 41.23 -22.82 -9.80
N GLU A 27 40.82 -21.81 -9.04
CA GLU A 27 41.53 -21.33 -7.87
C GLU A 27 40.63 -21.48 -6.65
N ASN A 28 41.21 -22.12 -5.65
CA ASN A 28 40.74 -22.25 -4.28
C ASN A 28 40.49 -20.83 -3.75
N SER A 29 39.23 -20.40 -3.59
CA SER A 29 38.89 -19.04 -3.16
C SER A 29 39.52 -18.77 -1.79
N THR A 30 40.48 -17.86 -1.77
CA THR A 30 40.90 -17.21 -0.53
C THR A 30 39.94 -16.06 -0.34
N LYS A 31 39.07 -16.13 0.69
CA LYS A 31 38.23 -15.00 1.15
C LYS A 31 39.08 -13.73 1.21
N ASP A 32 38.55 -12.63 0.67
CA ASP A 32 39.25 -11.34 0.71
C ASP A 32 39.54 -10.94 2.17
N PRO A 33 40.63 -10.19 2.43
CA PRO A 33 40.92 -9.75 3.80
C PRO A 33 39.79 -8.83 4.29
N PRO A 34 39.46 -8.86 5.60
CA PRO A 34 38.37 -8.07 6.15
C PRO A 34 38.61 -6.57 5.93
N THR A 35 37.52 -5.84 5.70
CA THR A 35 37.55 -4.39 5.52
C THR A 35 37.67 -3.69 6.88
N ASP A 36 38.65 -2.79 7.02
CA ASP A 36 38.84 -2.01 8.25
C ASP A 36 37.76 -0.92 8.35
N ILE A 37 36.98 -0.93 9.45
CA ILE A 37 35.92 0.04 9.73
C ILE A 37 36.14 0.63 11.13
N ASP A 38 36.10 1.96 11.27
CA ASP A 38 36.38 2.65 12.53
C ASP A 38 35.13 3.37 13.06
N VAL A 39 34.79 3.10 14.33
CA VAL A 39 33.76 3.84 15.07
C VAL A 39 34.39 5.10 15.69
N ALA A 40 33.80 6.26 15.45
CA ALA A 40 34.17 7.50 16.12
C ALA A 40 33.58 7.53 17.54
N PHE A 41 34.43 7.53 18.56
CA PHE A 41 34.02 7.59 19.96
C PHE A 41 34.19 9.01 20.53
N LEU A 42 33.06 9.70 20.70
CA LEU A 42 32.97 10.99 21.38
C LEU A 42 33.12 10.81 22.91
N LEU A 43 34.37 10.75 23.36
CA LEU A 43 34.78 10.47 24.73
C LEU A 43 35.18 11.77 25.46
N ASP A 44 34.99 11.88 26.76
CA ASP A 44 35.62 12.95 27.56
C ASP A 44 36.91 12.44 28.19
N THR A 45 38.04 13.03 27.82
CA THR A 45 39.37 12.66 28.34
C THR A 45 40.05 13.82 29.08
N SER A 46 39.46 15.01 29.07
CA SER A 46 40.11 16.22 29.57
C SER A 46 39.33 16.98 30.64
N SER A 47 38.01 16.81 30.73
CA SER A 47 37.21 17.53 31.72
C SER A 47 37.36 16.91 33.11
N PRO A 48 37.35 17.72 34.18
CA PRO A 48 37.39 17.20 35.54
C PRO A 48 36.08 16.51 35.97
N ALA A 49 35.02 16.58 35.16
CA ALA A 49 33.71 16.03 35.49
C ALA A 49 33.71 14.51 35.40
N ILE A 50 34.12 13.95 34.25
CA ILE A 50 34.00 12.51 33.99
C ILE A 50 35.26 11.85 33.39
N SER A 51 36.33 12.59 33.04
CA SER A 51 37.53 12.00 32.42
C SER A 51 38.21 10.88 33.21
N MET A 52 37.98 10.81 34.53
CA MET A 52 38.50 9.72 35.36
C MET A 52 37.89 8.35 35.04
N TYR A 53 36.71 8.33 34.40
CA TYR A 53 35.99 7.12 34.01
C TYR A 53 36.32 6.67 32.58
N ALA A 54 37.03 7.49 31.79
CA ALA A 54 37.42 7.18 30.41
C ALA A 54 38.03 5.79 30.20
N PRO A 55 38.88 5.25 31.11
CA PRO A 55 39.40 3.88 30.96
C PRO A 55 38.31 2.80 30.93
N GLY A 56 37.24 2.96 31.71
CA GLY A 56 36.13 2.00 31.75
C GLY A 56 35.32 2.00 30.45
N PHE A 57 35.02 3.20 29.94
CA PHE A 57 34.37 3.40 28.64
C PHE A 57 35.17 2.76 27.49
N LEU A 58 36.48 3.02 27.44
CA LEU A 58 37.37 2.43 26.44
C LEU A 58 37.42 0.90 26.55
N ALA A 59 37.48 0.36 27.78
CA ALA A 59 37.51 -1.07 28.00
C ALA A 59 36.20 -1.74 27.53
N ALA A 60 35.05 -1.13 27.80
CA ALA A 60 33.75 -1.62 27.34
C ALA A 60 33.63 -1.61 25.80
N ALA A 61 34.02 -0.50 25.16
CA ALA A 61 34.06 -0.38 23.71
C ALA A 61 34.97 -1.45 23.07
N SER A 62 36.16 -1.69 23.65
CA SER A 62 37.05 -2.75 23.18
C SER A 62 36.44 -4.14 23.33
N ILE A 63 35.72 -4.43 24.42
CA ILE A 63 35.04 -5.72 24.60
C ILE A 63 33.94 -5.91 23.55
N ALA A 64 33.16 -4.86 23.23
CA ALA A 64 32.14 -4.91 22.18
C ALA A 64 32.75 -5.20 20.80
N ILE A 65 33.85 -4.51 20.46
CA ILE A 65 34.59 -4.74 19.22
C ILE A 65 35.14 -6.16 19.15
N ASP A 66 35.79 -6.64 20.23
CA ASP A 66 36.36 -7.98 20.27
C ASP A 66 35.25 -9.04 20.09
N HIS A 67 34.11 -8.88 20.75
CA HIS A 67 32.97 -9.79 20.61
C HIS A 67 32.40 -9.81 19.18
N LEU A 68 32.26 -8.65 18.53
CA LEU A 68 31.74 -8.58 17.17
C LEU A 68 32.74 -9.15 16.16
N ASN A 69 34.01 -8.73 16.23
CA ASN A 69 35.07 -9.22 15.35
C ASN A 69 35.33 -10.73 15.50
N ASP A 70 35.07 -11.33 16.67
CA ASP A 70 35.21 -12.78 16.86
C ASP A 70 34.05 -13.59 16.23
N LYS A 71 32.95 -12.94 15.85
CA LYS A 71 31.72 -13.59 15.37
C LYS A 71 31.46 -13.40 13.87
N GLN A 72 32.26 -12.60 13.16
CA GLN A 72 32.19 -12.42 11.70
C GLN A 72 33.60 -12.31 11.09
N ASP A 73 33.72 -12.48 9.77
CA ASP A 73 35.02 -12.55 9.05
C ASP A 73 35.19 -11.45 7.97
N ASP A 74 34.21 -10.58 7.77
CA ASP A 74 34.11 -9.62 6.65
C ASP A 74 34.64 -8.23 6.98
N TYR A 75 34.55 -7.84 8.26
CA TYR A 75 34.96 -6.54 8.76
C TYR A 75 35.96 -6.68 9.91
N ASN A 76 36.83 -5.69 10.04
CA ASN A 76 37.71 -5.53 11.18
C ASN A 76 37.39 -4.19 11.83
N PHE A 77 36.51 -4.23 12.83
CA PHE A 77 36.09 -3.02 13.54
C PHE A 77 37.18 -2.50 14.48
N GLY A 78 37.33 -1.18 14.49
CA GLY A 78 38.16 -0.41 15.40
C GLY A 78 37.41 0.80 15.94
N PHE A 79 38.08 1.61 16.77
CA PHE A 79 37.55 2.91 17.14
C PHE A 79 38.65 3.98 17.21
N SER A 80 38.23 5.20 16.89
CA SER A 80 39.03 6.42 17.02
C SER A 80 38.37 7.35 18.03
N THR A 81 39.15 7.94 18.95
CA THR A 81 38.59 8.74 20.06
C THR A 81 38.69 10.23 19.81
N TYR A 82 37.63 10.95 20.16
CA TYR A 82 37.51 12.39 19.97
C TYR A 82 37.13 13.05 21.31
N ASP A 83 37.97 13.95 21.81
CA ASP A 83 37.80 14.55 23.13
C ASP A 83 36.73 15.64 23.15
N THR A 84 35.57 15.31 23.72
CA THR A 84 34.43 16.23 23.83
C THR A 84 34.58 17.28 24.93
N GLY A 85 35.51 17.08 25.87
CA GLY A 85 35.66 17.93 27.05
C GLY A 85 34.38 18.13 27.86
N CYS A 86 33.39 17.22 27.73
CA CYS A 86 32.05 17.33 28.33
C CYS A 86 31.38 18.69 28.06
N SER A 87 31.55 19.26 26.86
CA SER A 87 31.12 20.61 26.52
C SER A 87 30.52 20.69 25.11
N GLN A 88 29.41 21.42 24.96
CA GLN A 88 28.77 21.67 23.66
C GLN A 88 29.78 22.15 22.60
N SER A 89 30.59 23.16 22.91
CA SER A 89 31.48 23.77 21.91
C SER A 89 32.62 22.86 21.49
N THR A 90 33.18 22.10 22.44
CA THR A 90 34.29 21.19 22.14
C THR A 90 33.79 19.97 21.39
N ALA A 91 32.65 19.40 21.81
CA ALA A 91 32.01 18.27 21.13
C ALA A 91 31.59 18.63 19.70
N ALA A 92 31.10 19.84 19.44
CA ALA A 92 30.83 20.33 18.08
C ALA A 92 32.10 20.35 17.22
N SER A 93 33.23 20.84 17.77
CA SER A 93 34.52 20.80 17.05
C SER A 93 35.00 19.37 16.80
N SER A 94 34.80 18.46 17.77
CA SER A 94 35.10 17.04 17.60
C SER A 94 34.25 16.39 16.52
N ALA A 95 32.97 16.76 16.39
CA ALA A 95 32.11 16.29 15.31
C ALA A 95 32.57 16.80 13.94
N GLU A 96 33.04 18.05 13.85
CA GLU A 96 33.68 18.55 12.62
C GLU A 96 34.93 17.71 12.26
N ASP A 97 35.77 17.39 13.25
CA ASP A 97 36.97 16.56 13.04
C ASP A 97 36.59 15.13 12.58
N ILE A 98 35.52 14.53 13.12
CA ILE A 98 34.99 13.21 12.70
C ILE A 98 34.61 13.21 11.22
N ILE A 99 33.87 14.24 10.78
CA ILE A 99 33.46 14.40 9.37
C ILE A 99 34.69 14.59 8.47
N ASP A 100 35.65 15.43 8.91
CA ASP A 100 36.89 15.69 8.16
C ASP A 100 37.76 14.41 8.02
N ASP A 101 37.73 13.53 9.02
CA ASP A 101 38.40 12.22 8.99
C ASP A 101 37.60 11.15 8.21
N GLY A 102 36.38 11.46 7.77
CA GLY A 102 35.54 10.61 6.93
C GLY A 102 34.85 9.46 7.66
N LEU A 103 34.67 9.58 8.98
CA LEU A 103 33.98 8.59 9.80
C LEU A 103 32.49 8.94 9.92
N PHE A 104 31.62 7.92 9.89
CA PHE A 104 30.17 8.08 9.94
C PHE A 104 29.48 7.15 10.96
N LEU A 105 30.23 6.25 11.61
CA LEU A 105 29.73 5.48 12.76
C LEU A 105 30.09 6.22 14.04
N VAL A 106 29.12 6.81 14.75
CA VAL A 106 29.40 7.68 15.90
C VAL A 106 28.74 7.20 17.19
N VAL A 107 29.57 6.87 18.18
CA VAL A 107 29.13 6.54 19.54
C VAL A 107 29.57 7.62 20.52
N GLY A 108 28.70 7.97 21.46
CA GLY A 108 28.84 9.09 22.38
C GLY A 108 27.82 10.19 22.07
N ALA A 109 27.98 11.42 22.54
CA ALA A 109 28.92 11.81 23.58
C ALA A 109 28.46 11.33 24.97
N LEU A 110 29.39 11.38 25.92
CA LEU A 110 29.11 10.90 27.29
C LEU A 110 28.36 11.91 28.18
N CYS A 111 28.39 13.19 27.83
CA CYS A 111 27.67 14.22 28.57
C CYS A 111 26.54 14.74 27.71
N SER A 112 25.34 14.94 28.29
CA SER A 112 24.21 15.49 27.53
C SER A 112 24.54 16.83 26.87
N GLY A 113 25.29 17.69 27.56
CA GLY A 113 25.81 18.92 26.97
C GLY A 113 26.76 18.69 25.78
N ALA A 114 27.60 17.66 25.82
CA ALA A 114 28.42 17.32 24.66
C ALA A 114 27.56 16.79 23.51
N SER A 115 26.58 15.93 23.79
CA SER A 115 25.68 15.34 22.78
C SER A 115 24.85 16.40 22.05
N LEU A 116 24.35 17.41 22.77
CA LEU A 116 23.70 18.59 22.16
C LEU A 116 24.60 19.31 21.16
N GLY A 117 25.91 19.39 21.47
CA GLY A 117 26.88 20.07 20.61
C GLY A 117 27.31 19.24 19.40
N SER A 118 27.53 17.93 19.59
CA SER A 118 27.94 17.03 18.51
C SER A 118 26.78 16.73 17.56
N ASN A 119 25.57 16.44 18.05
CA ASN A 119 24.42 16.15 17.19
C ASN A 119 24.12 17.33 16.27
N ALA A 120 24.16 18.58 16.75
CA ALA A 120 23.93 19.77 15.91
C ALA A 120 24.86 19.89 14.69
N VAL A 121 26.01 19.20 14.70
CA VAL A 121 26.95 19.12 13.58
C VAL A 121 26.75 17.83 12.78
N LEU A 122 26.62 16.69 13.45
CA LEU A 122 26.51 15.37 12.83
C LEU A 122 25.18 15.19 12.08
N SER A 123 24.06 15.59 12.67
CA SER A 123 22.74 15.47 12.04
C SER A 123 22.61 16.35 10.80
N ALA A 124 23.26 17.52 10.79
CA ALA A 124 23.37 18.36 9.60
C ALA A 124 24.16 17.70 8.45
N ALA A 125 24.95 16.66 8.75
CA ALA A 125 25.68 15.84 7.79
C ALA A 125 24.97 14.49 7.51
N GLY A 126 23.80 14.22 8.11
CA GLY A 126 23.09 12.95 8.00
C GLY A 126 23.81 11.78 8.69
N ILE A 127 24.54 12.07 9.78
CA ILE A 127 25.30 11.07 10.53
C ILE A 127 24.59 10.80 11.88
N PRO A 128 24.05 9.59 12.10
CA PRO A 128 23.43 9.24 13.37
C PRO A 128 24.45 9.10 14.50
N GLN A 129 23.97 9.34 15.73
CA GLN A 129 24.79 9.33 16.94
C GLN A 129 24.11 8.53 18.06
N ILE A 130 24.73 7.43 18.53
CA ILE A 130 24.23 6.67 19.71
C ILE A 130 25.01 7.04 20.97
N SER A 131 24.35 7.68 21.94
CA SER A 131 24.92 8.03 23.23
C SER A 131 24.70 6.94 24.29
N PRO A 132 25.75 6.49 25.00
CA PRO A 132 25.58 5.54 26.09
C PRO A 132 25.15 6.15 27.43
N THR A 133 25.22 7.48 27.61
CA THR A 133 25.08 8.09 28.96
C THR A 133 24.37 9.44 29.04
N SER A 134 23.94 10.02 27.92
CA SER A 134 23.27 11.32 27.89
C SER A 134 21.77 11.22 28.25
N THR A 135 21.41 11.61 29.47
CA THR A 135 20.04 11.45 29.99
C THR A 135 19.15 12.67 29.84
N SER A 136 19.67 13.80 29.32
CA SER A 136 18.90 15.06 29.34
C SER A 136 17.60 14.95 28.53
N PRO A 137 16.46 15.38 29.08
CA PRO A 137 15.16 15.35 28.38
C PRO A 137 15.13 16.23 27.14
N VAL A 138 15.98 17.26 27.07
CA VAL A 138 16.07 18.14 25.91
C VAL A 138 16.41 17.38 24.63
N LEU A 139 17.10 16.23 24.75
CA LEU A 139 17.45 15.38 23.61
C LEU A 139 16.28 14.49 23.14
N SER A 140 15.16 14.42 23.87
CA SER A 140 13.94 13.66 23.53
C SER A 140 13.06 14.47 22.55
N ASP A 141 13.62 14.89 21.41
CA ASP A 141 12.92 15.68 20.39
C ASP A 141 13.59 15.44 19.05
N GLU A 142 13.03 14.53 18.25
CA GLU A 142 13.53 14.16 16.92
C GLU A 142 13.64 15.39 15.99
N ALA A 143 12.71 16.35 16.07
CA ALA A 143 12.74 17.52 15.21
C ALA A 143 13.90 18.47 15.54
N SER A 144 14.28 18.55 16.81
CA SER A 144 15.41 19.37 17.28
C SER A 144 16.75 18.64 17.22
N TYR A 145 16.75 17.31 17.38
CA TYR A 145 17.93 16.44 17.43
C TYR A 145 17.72 15.18 16.58
N PRO A 146 17.55 15.33 15.25
CA PRO A 146 17.33 14.18 14.38
C PRO A 146 18.53 13.24 14.42
N ASP A 147 18.27 11.95 14.26
CA ASP A 147 19.25 10.86 14.28
C ASP A 147 20.08 10.79 15.58
N PHE A 148 19.56 11.34 16.69
CA PHE A 148 20.13 11.12 18.01
C PHE A 148 19.47 9.92 18.68
N PHE A 149 20.29 8.98 19.13
CA PHE A 149 19.85 7.79 19.84
C PHE A 149 20.54 7.70 21.20
N ARG A 150 19.93 7.01 22.16
CA ARG A 150 20.57 6.68 23.42
C ARG A 150 20.11 5.37 24.00
N VAL A 151 21.05 4.63 24.59
CA VAL A 151 20.78 3.35 25.25
C VAL A 151 20.60 3.48 26.77
N VAL A 152 20.59 4.72 27.27
CA VAL A 152 20.22 5.06 28.64
C VAL A 152 18.86 5.75 28.63
N PRO A 153 17.95 5.47 29.58
CA PRO A 153 16.67 6.15 29.63
C PRO A 153 16.84 7.66 29.82
N SER A 154 15.94 8.43 29.20
CA SER A 154 15.81 9.88 29.43
C SER A 154 15.38 10.17 30.87
N ASP A 155 15.86 11.27 31.46
CA ASP A 155 15.35 11.75 32.75
C ASP A 155 13.86 12.14 32.66
N ALA A 156 13.32 12.31 31.44
CA ALA A 156 11.89 12.51 31.18
C ALA A 156 11.06 11.31 31.66
N LEU A 157 11.59 10.10 31.46
CA LEU A 157 10.94 8.86 31.86
C LEU A 157 10.71 8.79 33.38
N GLN A 158 11.66 9.31 34.17
CA GLN A 158 11.46 9.42 35.62
C GLN A 158 10.35 10.43 35.97
N SER A 159 10.23 11.50 35.19
CA SER A 159 9.19 12.52 35.37
C SER A 159 7.80 11.94 35.05
N GLU A 160 7.69 11.10 34.02
CA GLU A 160 6.48 10.35 33.69
C GLU A 160 6.10 9.37 34.81
N ALA A 161 7.06 8.59 35.31
CA ALA A 161 6.84 7.67 36.42
C ALA A 161 6.37 8.42 37.69
N LEU A 162 7.01 9.56 38.00
CA LEU A 162 6.59 10.43 39.11
C LEU A 162 5.16 10.93 38.88
N ASN A 163 4.83 11.40 37.69
CA ASN A 163 3.50 11.90 37.36
C ASN A 163 2.43 10.80 37.47
N ALA A 164 2.73 9.60 37.00
CA ALA A 164 1.86 8.44 37.10
C ALA A 164 1.57 8.07 38.57
N VAL A 165 2.60 8.03 39.40
CA VAL A 165 2.46 7.73 40.84
C VAL A 165 1.70 8.81 41.59
N VAL A 166 2.02 10.09 41.34
CA VAL A 166 1.32 11.22 41.96
C VAL A 166 -0.16 11.16 41.60
N THR A 167 -0.48 10.98 40.32
CA THR A 167 -1.86 10.95 39.82
C THR A 167 -2.63 9.72 40.33
N ALA A 168 -2.00 8.54 40.38
CA ALA A 168 -2.63 7.32 40.88
C ALA A 168 -2.99 7.41 42.37
N ASN A 169 -2.20 8.15 43.15
CA ASN A 169 -2.40 8.33 44.58
C ASN A 169 -3.24 9.57 44.93
N MET A 170 -3.70 10.34 43.93
CA MET A 170 -4.32 11.66 44.12
C MET A 170 -5.80 11.60 44.54
N PRO A 171 -6.19 12.00 45.78
CA PRO A 171 -7.57 12.30 46.11
C PRO A 171 -8.06 13.56 45.38
N ALA A 172 -9.38 13.72 45.24
CA ALA A 172 -10.01 14.80 44.47
C ALA A 172 -9.72 16.24 44.95
N ASP A 173 -9.10 16.41 46.13
CA ASP A 173 -8.73 17.69 46.73
C ASP A 173 -7.20 17.88 46.87
N GLU A 174 -6.39 16.98 46.32
CA GLU A 174 -4.94 17.12 46.38
C GLU A 174 -4.43 18.24 45.45
N THR A 175 -3.38 18.91 45.89
CA THR A 175 -2.67 19.96 45.15
C THR A 175 -1.17 19.79 45.36
N VAL A 176 -0.43 19.73 44.27
CA VAL A 176 0.97 19.28 44.25
C VAL A 176 1.89 20.48 44.16
N ALA A 177 2.89 20.54 45.05
CA ALA A 177 4.04 21.42 44.91
C ALA A 177 5.23 20.67 44.31
N ILE A 178 6.11 21.37 43.62
CA ILE A 178 7.46 20.88 43.30
C ILE A 178 8.45 21.66 44.15
N LEU A 179 9.34 20.95 44.84
CA LEU A 179 10.52 21.52 45.48
C LEU A 179 11.75 20.83 44.90
N HIS A 180 12.56 21.59 44.16
CA HIS A 180 13.72 21.05 43.47
C HIS A 180 15.00 21.83 43.77
N MET A 181 16.13 21.14 43.65
CA MET A 181 17.44 21.78 43.69
C MET A 181 17.70 22.61 42.43
N ASP A 182 18.39 23.75 42.60
CA ASP A 182 18.89 24.60 41.52
C ASP A 182 20.15 23.98 40.89
N ASN A 183 19.94 22.92 40.13
CA ASN A 183 20.91 22.33 39.22
C ASN A 183 20.19 21.68 38.03
N ASN A 184 20.94 21.26 37.01
CA ASN A 184 20.36 20.71 35.78
C ASN A 184 19.50 19.46 36.00
N TYR A 185 19.85 18.60 36.96
CA TYR A 185 19.05 17.41 37.31
C TYR A 185 17.74 17.82 37.97
N GLY A 186 17.82 18.63 39.03
CA GLY A 186 16.67 19.13 39.77
C GLY A 186 15.70 19.89 38.90
N GLN A 187 16.21 20.83 38.10
CA GLN A 187 15.43 21.62 37.17
C GLN A 187 14.87 20.76 36.02
N GLY A 188 15.66 19.87 35.45
CA GLY A 188 15.23 19.02 34.33
C GLY A 188 14.04 18.14 34.70
N VAL A 189 14.10 17.43 35.82
CA VAL A 189 12.99 16.60 36.31
C VAL A 189 11.80 17.46 36.73
N ALA A 190 12.03 18.61 37.38
CA ALA A 190 10.95 19.51 37.81
C ALA A 190 10.17 20.09 36.62
N ASP A 191 10.85 20.61 35.61
CA ASP A 191 10.23 21.23 34.45
C ASP A 191 9.48 20.18 33.60
N ASN A 192 10.05 18.98 33.41
CA ASN A 192 9.35 17.91 32.70
C ASN A 192 8.12 17.40 33.45
N PHE A 193 8.24 17.17 34.76
CA PHE A 193 7.07 16.80 35.57
C PHE A 193 5.99 17.88 35.47
N ALA A 194 6.34 19.16 35.59
CA ALA A 194 5.39 20.26 35.49
C ALA A 194 4.64 20.27 34.15
N ASN A 195 5.36 20.11 33.04
CA ASN A 195 4.77 20.06 31.70
C ASN A 195 3.78 18.89 31.56
N ILE A 196 4.19 17.67 31.91
CA ILE A 196 3.34 16.46 31.83
C ILE A 196 2.09 16.62 32.71
N TYR A 197 2.26 17.18 33.90
CA TYR A 197 1.18 17.41 34.86
C TYR A 197 0.17 18.44 34.34
N GLU A 198 0.64 19.54 33.74
CA GLU A 198 -0.20 20.59 33.15
C GLU A 198 -0.92 20.14 31.87
N GLU A 199 -0.27 19.35 31.01
CA GLU A 199 -0.88 18.72 29.84
C GLU A 199 -2.03 17.79 30.21
N SER A 200 -1.93 17.16 31.39
CA SER A 200 -3.01 16.35 31.99
C SER A 200 -4.15 17.21 32.59
N ASN A 201 -4.21 18.50 32.29
CA ASN A 201 -5.15 19.50 32.84
C ASN A 201 -5.08 19.67 34.38
N ASN A 202 -3.95 19.32 35.00
CA ASN A 202 -3.71 19.62 36.40
C ASN A 202 -3.01 20.97 36.58
N THR A 203 -2.86 21.44 37.82
CA THR A 203 -2.20 22.71 38.11
C THR A 203 -1.39 22.60 39.38
N LEU A 204 -0.12 23.00 39.33
CA LEU A 204 0.75 23.07 40.50
C LEU A 204 0.29 24.19 41.44
N CYS A 205 0.30 23.93 42.74
CA CYS A 205 0.04 24.97 43.75
C CYS A 205 1.30 25.82 44.03
N ALA A 206 2.49 25.26 43.85
CA ALA A 206 3.77 25.94 43.93
C ALA A 206 4.86 25.18 43.17
N GLN A 207 5.83 25.90 42.61
CA GLN A 207 7.09 25.34 42.12
C GLN A 207 8.21 26.21 42.68
N LEU A 208 9.06 25.63 43.52
CA LEU A 208 10.10 26.32 44.27
C LEU A 208 11.46 25.69 44.00
N GLU A 209 12.46 26.54 43.86
CA GLU A 209 13.87 26.17 43.74
C GLU A 209 14.60 26.43 45.07
N TYR A 210 15.56 25.56 45.43
CA TYR A 210 16.48 25.77 46.56
C TYR A 210 17.94 25.60 46.12
N TYR A 211 18.87 26.23 46.85
CA TYR A 211 20.30 26.11 46.56
C TYR A 211 20.93 24.94 47.31
N GLN A 212 21.71 24.12 46.61
CA GLN A 212 22.49 23.06 47.24
C GLN A 212 23.45 23.64 48.31
N GLY A 213 23.35 23.14 49.54
CA GLY A 213 24.09 23.64 50.69
C GLY A 213 23.37 24.69 51.53
N ASP A 214 22.11 25.02 51.20
CA ASP A 214 21.19 25.63 52.16
C ASP A 214 21.09 24.74 53.41
N THR A 215 21.02 25.35 54.59
CA THR A 215 20.98 24.63 55.87
C THR A 215 19.65 24.79 56.62
N ASP A 216 18.71 25.52 56.03
CA ASP A 216 17.40 25.85 56.58
C ASP A 216 16.41 25.92 55.41
N PHE A 217 15.53 24.94 55.33
CA PHE A 217 14.52 24.77 54.29
C PHE A 217 13.12 25.16 54.77
N SER A 218 12.98 25.51 56.06
CA SER A 218 11.70 25.78 56.69
C SER A 218 10.88 26.88 56.01
N SER A 219 11.54 27.87 55.38
CA SER A 219 10.86 28.92 54.63
C SER A 219 10.22 28.44 53.33
N TYR A 220 10.88 27.55 52.60
CA TYR A 220 10.32 26.98 51.36
C TYR A 220 9.10 26.12 51.68
N ILE A 221 9.18 25.32 52.75
CA ILE A 221 8.08 24.46 53.20
C ILE A 221 6.91 25.30 53.73
N GLN A 222 7.18 26.40 54.44
CA GLN A 222 6.11 27.31 54.87
C GLN A 222 5.41 27.97 53.68
N GLU A 223 6.12 28.28 52.59
CA GLU A 223 5.54 28.80 51.36
C GLU A 223 4.63 27.77 50.68
N ILE A 224 5.04 26.49 50.65
CA ILE A 224 4.21 25.36 50.18
C ILE A 224 2.93 25.23 51.03
N ILE A 225 3.04 25.29 52.35
CA ILE A 225 1.89 25.25 53.27
C ILE A 225 0.96 26.46 53.04
N ASP A 226 1.52 27.66 52.90
CA ASP A 226 0.76 28.89 52.71
C ASP A 226 0.05 28.94 51.35
N ALA A 227 0.61 28.26 50.34
CA ALA A 227 -0.01 28.03 49.03
C ALA A 227 -1.15 27.01 49.06
N GLY A 228 -1.29 26.26 50.17
CA GLY A 228 -2.36 25.28 50.38
C GLY A 228 -2.08 23.91 49.77
N CYS A 229 -0.81 23.64 49.42
CA CYS A 229 -0.36 22.37 48.86
C CYS A 229 -0.53 21.22 49.85
N THR A 230 -0.94 20.06 49.33
CA THR A 230 -1.19 18.84 50.12
C THR A 230 -0.20 17.72 49.79
N SER A 231 0.69 17.92 48.82
CA SER A 231 1.81 17.03 48.54
C SER A 231 2.99 17.78 47.94
N ILE A 232 4.17 17.15 48.01
CA ILE A 232 5.44 17.69 47.51
C ILE A 232 6.09 16.64 46.61
N VAL A 233 6.32 16.99 45.35
CA VAL A 233 7.32 16.34 44.50
C VAL A 233 8.69 16.91 44.87
N LEU A 234 9.54 16.07 45.45
CA LEU A 234 10.85 16.42 45.97
C LEU A 234 11.95 15.89 45.04
N VAL A 235 12.60 16.79 44.31
CA VAL A 235 13.75 16.47 43.46
C VAL A 235 15.02 16.98 44.15
N SER A 236 15.67 16.08 44.87
CA SER A 236 16.73 16.40 45.82
C SER A 236 17.77 15.27 45.92
N TYR A 237 18.95 15.57 46.47
CA TYR A 237 19.89 14.53 46.90
C TYR A 237 19.70 14.19 48.38
N ALA A 238 20.13 12.99 48.77
CA ALA A 238 19.87 12.41 50.08
C ALA A 238 20.06 13.36 51.28
N ALA A 239 21.19 14.07 51.38
CA ALA A 239 21.47 14.94 52.53
C ALA A 239 20.49 16.14 52.64
N ASP A 240 20.28 16.86 51.53
CA ASP A 240 19.36 18.00 51.49
C ASP A 240 17.90 17.51 51.61
N GLY A 241 17.57 16.38 50.97
CA GLY A 241 16.27 15.72 51.03
C GLY A 241 15.89 15.29 52.44
N ALA A 242 16.80 14.67 53.18
CA ALA A 242 16.61 14.32 54.59
C ALA A 242 16.28 15.57 55.42
N MET A 243 17.06 16.64 55.27
CA MET A 243 16.83 17.89 55.99
C MET A 243 15.49 18.56 55.63
N ILE A 244 15.06 18.46 54.37
CA ILE A 244 13.77 18.97 53.90
C ILE A 244 12.63 18.17 54.55
N ILE A 245 12.71 16.83 54.53
CA ILE A 245 11.68 15.94 55.10
C ILE A 245 11.55 16.16 56.62
N GLU A 246 12.66 16.25 57.36
CA GLU A 246 12.64 16.56 58.80
C GLU A 246 12.01 17.92 59.08
N GLN A 247 12.42 18.93 58.32
CA GLN A 247 11.91 20.28 58.54
C GLN A 247 10.43 20.38 58.15
N ALA A 248 9.96 19.54 57.21
CA ALA A 248 8.56 19.43 56.86
C ALA A 248 7.74 18.88 58.03
N ALA A 249 8.22 17.82 58.67
CA ALA A 249 7.63 17.29 59.89
C ALA A 249 7.63 18.32 61.04
N ASP A 250 8.75 19.04 61.24
CA ASP A 250 8.92 20.04 62.30
C ASP A 250 7.96 21.23 62.17
N VAL A 251 7.71 21.72 60.95
CA VAL A 251 6.76 22.81 60.70
C VAL A 251 5.31 22.32 60.59
N GLY A 252 5.08 21.01 60.65
CA GLY A 252 3.77 20.38 60.68
C GLY A 252 3.13 20.21 59.29
N PHE A 253 3.93 20.09 58.24
CA PHE A 253 3.45 19.57 56.95
C PHE A 253 3.02 18.11 57.16
N SER A 254 1.84 17.75 56.65
CA SER A 254 1.27 16.41 56.79
C SER A 254 0.76 15.85 55.46
N GLY A 255 1.29 16.38 54.36
CA GLY A 255 0.98 15.95 53.01
C GLY A 255 1.90 14.84 52.55
N GLU A 256 1.57 14.26 51.39
CA GLU A 256 2.36 13.18 50.79
C GLU A 256 3.67 13.72 50.18
N ILE A 257 4.76 12.96 50.24
CA ILE A 257 6.03 13.33 49.61
C ILE A 257 6.39 12.29 48.56
N TYR A 258 6.55 12.76 47.31
CA TYR A 258 6.95 11.95 46.16
C TYR A 258 8.38 12.31 45.76
N GLY A 259 9.30 11.37 45.84
CA GLY A 259 10.73 11.58 45.61
C GLY A 259 11.24 11.12 44.26
N ALA A 260 12.16 11.86 43.66
CA ALA A 260 13.02 11.34 42.58
C ALA A 260 14.11 10.39 43.14
N ASP A 261 14.92 9.80 42.26
CA ASP A 261 15.94 8.79 42.60
C ASP A 261 16.96 9.27 43.62
N GLY A 262 17.27 10.57 43.64
CA GLY A 262 18.22 11.17 44.58
C GLY A 262 17.86 11.00 46.05
N ILE A 263 16.60 10.70 46.37
CA ILE A 263 16.13 10.36 47.72
C ILE A 263 15.66 8.90 47.86
N CYS A 264 15.68 8.12 46.78
CA CYS A 264 15.02 6.82 46.70
C CYS A 264 15.96 5.65 47.05
N SER A 265 16.48 5.66 48.28
CA SER A 265 17.37 4.61 48.78
C SER A 265 17.18 4.39 50.27
N VAL A 266 17.24 3.13 50.71
CA VAL A 266 17.21 2.79 52.15
C VAL A 266 18.34 3.47 52.94
N SER A 267 19.43 3.86 52.28
CA SER A 267 20.51 4.64 52.89
C SER A 267 20.09 6.05 53.34
N MET A 268 18.92 6.54 52.90
CA MET A 268 18.33 7.77 53.42
C MET A 268 18.16 7.75 54.95
N GLY A 269 17.96 6.56 55.53
CA GLY A 269 17.92 6.39 56.99
C GLY A 269 19.21 6.81 57.71
N ASP A 270 20.36 6.78 57.03
CA ASP A 270 21.63 7.23 57.60
C ASP A 270 21.79 8.77 57.58
N GLU A 271 21.03 9.46 56.72
CA GLU A 271 21.08 10.92 56.54
C GLU A 271 20.03 11.66 57.39
N ILE A 272 18.98 10.96 57.84
CA ILE A 272 17.90 11.51 58.66
C ILE A 272 18.06 11.17 60.15
N SER A 273 17.67 12.09 61.04
CA SER A 273 17.77 11.93 62.49
C SER A 273 16.57 11.23 63.13
N ASP A 274 15.39 11.28 62.49
CA ASP A 274 14.22 10.48 62.83
C ASP A 274 13.73 9.71 61.60
N GLU A 275 14.11 8.42 61.51
CA GLU A 275 13.70 7.53 60.41
C GLU A 275 12.18 7.39 60.27
N SER A 276 11.39 7.74 61.30
CA SER A 276 9.93 7.68 61.21
C SER A 276 9.32 8.79 60.35
N ASP A 277 10.06 9.85 60.04
CA ASP A 277 9.62 10.91 59.12
C ASP A 277 9.65 10.47 57.64
N LEU A 278 10.30 9.33 57.34
CA LEU A 278 10.29 8.72 56.00
C LEU A 278 9.09 7.78 55.80
N ASP A 279 8.35 7.42 56.85
CA ASP A 279 7.23 6.47 56.74
C ASP A 279 6.17 6.99 55.76
N GLY A 280 5.88 6.21 54.72
CA GLY A 280 4.91 6.56 53.67
C GLY A 280 5.48 7.36 52.50
N VAL A 281 6.72 7.88 52.57
CA VAL A 281 7.34 8.59 51.43
C VAL A 281 7.44 7.64 50.23
N ILE A 282 6.83 8.03 49.11
CA ILE A 282 6.90 7.30 47.85
C ILE A 282 8.01 7.92 46.99
N CYS A 283 8.77 7.12 46.26
CA CYS A 283 9.83 7.63 45.40
C CYS A 283 10.05 6.74 44.18
N THR A 284 10.71 7.28 43.16
CA THR A 284 11.04 6.59 41.91
C THR A 284 12.54 6.44 41.75
N ARG A 285 12.99 5.35 41.13
CA ARG A 285 14.40 5.16 40.75
C ARG A 285 14.56 4.19 39.59
N PRO A 286 15.67 4.21 38.84
CA PRO A 286 15.95 3.17 37.85
C PRO A 286 15.98 1.76 38.48
N LEU A 287 15.55 0.73 37.73
CA LEU A 287 15.60 -0.67 38.15
C LEU A 287 17.02 -1.12 38.49
N THR A 288 17.20 -1.72 39.67
CA THR A 288 18.53 -2.01 40.25
C THR A 288 19.01 -3.45 40.12
N THR A 289 18.12 -4.38 39.74
CA THR A 289 18.50 -5.78 39.48
C THR A 289 19.45 -5.83 38.27
N PRO A 290 20.42 -6.75 38.14
CA PRO A 290 21.19 -6.83 36.89
C PRO A 290 20.38 -7.41 35.72
N HIS A 291 20.71 -7.05 34.48
CA HIS A 291 20.17 -7.72 33.29
C HIS A 291 20.76 -9.13 33.14
N THR A 292 20.01 -10.05 32.52
CA THR A 292 20.37 -11.48 32.49
C THR A 292 20.32 -12.12 31.10
N SER A 293 20.33 -11.32 30.03
CA SER A 293 20.47 -11.82 28.66
C SER A 293 21.81 -12.55 28.46
N SER A 294 21.92 -13.33 27.38
CA SER A 294 23.18 -13.98 27.00
C SER A 294 24.30 -12.96 26.81
N ARG A 295 24.00 -11.84 26.12
CA ARG A 295 24.93 -10.72 25.90
C ARG A 295 25.37 -10.08 27.22
N ALA A 296 24.44 -9.90 28.17
CA ALA A 296 24.78 -9.43 29.52
C ALA A 296 25.71 -10.39 30.27
N ILE A 297 25.49 -11.70 30.18
CA ILE A 297 26.34 -12.69 30.85
C ILE A 297 27.75 -12.73 30.25
N GLU A 298 27.85 -12.67 28.92
CA GLU A 298 29.11 -12.63 28.17
C GLU A 298 29.91 -11.37 28.54
N PHE A 299 29.30 -10.19 28.35
CA PHE A 299 29.89 -8.91 28.69
C PHE A 299 30.33 -8.85 30.16
N ASN A 300 29.47 -9.24 31.11
CA ASN A 300 29.81 -9.20 32.54
C ASN A 300 31.01 -10.09 32.88
N THR A 301 31.17 -11.22 32.18
CA THR A 301 32.32 -12.11 32.37
C THR A 301 33.62 -11.40 32.01
N ASP A 302 33.69 -10.79 30.82
CA ASP A 302 34.92 -10.16 30.34
C ASP A 302 35.16 -8.80 30.97
N CYS A 303 34.11 -8.03 31.23
CA CYS A 303 34.19 -6.80 32.01
C CYS A 303 34.75 -7.08 33.42
N SER A 304 34.34 -8.17 34.08
CA SER A 304 34.89 -8.55 35.40
C SER A 304 36.37 -8.95 35.37
N ASN A 305 36.86 -9.43 34.22
CA ASN A 305 38.25 -9.80 34.00
C ASN A 305 39.12 -8.59 33.59
N ASN A 306 38.50 -7.49 33.17
CA ASN A 306 39.16 -6.23 32.86
C ASN A 306 39.02 -5.24 34.03
N SER A 307 40.15 -4.86 34.65
CA SER A 307 40.10 -4.00 35.85
C SER A 307 39.54 -2.60 35.60
N ASP A 308 39.68 -2.07 34.38
CA ASP A 308 39.18 -0.75 34.03
C ASP A 308 37.67 -0.80 33.76
N CYS A 309 37.19 -1.84 33.08
CA CYS A 309 35.75 -2.07 32.89
C CYS A 309 35.04 -2.34 34.22
N ALA A 310 35.55 -3.27 35.05
CA ALA A 310 34.95 -3.61 36.34
C ALA A 310 34.87 -2.43 37.33
N ALA A 311 35.71 -1.41 37.16
CA ALA A 311 35.70 -0.19 37.97
C ALA A 311 35.00 1.00 37.27
N GLY A 312 34.57 0.80 36.03
CA GLY A 312 33.91 1.79 35.19
C GLY A 312 32.45 2.02 35.57
N ILE A 313 31.87 3.05 34.96
CA ILE A 313 30.44 3.36 35.02
C ILE A 313 29.87 3.29 33.61
N PHE A 314 28.57 2.99 33.50
CA PHE A 314 27.87 2.86 32.23
C PHE A 314 28.56 1.94 31.20
N THR A 315 29.29 0.93 31.70
CA THR A 315 30.11 0.08 30.84
C THR A 315 29.25 -0.89 30.02
N ALA A 316 28.10 -1.31 30.55
CA ALA A 316 27.17 -2.16 29.81
C ALA A 316 26.46 -1.36 28.70
N GLU A 317 26.09 -0.13 28.98
CA GLU A 317 25.46 0.82 28.05
C GLU A 317 26.45 1.19 26.94
N THR A 318 27.71 1.40 27.28
CA THR A 318 28.76 1.64 26.29
C THR A 318 28.98 0.42 25.40
N TYR A 319 28.95 -0.78 25.97
CA TYR A 319 29.02 -2.02 25.20
C TYR A 319 27.85 -2.10 24.21
N ASP A 320 26.61 -1.88 24.67
CA ASP A 320 25.43 -1.95 23.81
C ASP A 320 25.43 -0.89 22.71
N ALA A 321 25.78 0.37 23.01
CA ALA A 321 25.85 1.44 22.01
C ALA A 321 26.85 1.12 20.90
N PHE A 322 27.99 0.52 21.24
CA PHE A 322 28.97 0.06 20.25
C PHE A 322 28.45 -1.13 19.45
N SER A 323 27.90 -2.15 20.12
CA SER A 323 27.35 -3.33 19.44
C SER A 323 26.25 -2.93 18.45
N ILE A 324 25.26 -2.15 18.88
CA ILE A 324 24.17 -1.70 18.00
C ILE A 324 24.73 -0.93 16.80
N MET A 325 25.59 0.08 17.01
CA MET A 325 26.15 0.87 15.90
C MET A 325 26.88 0.01 14.85
N MET A 326 27.67 -0.96 15.29
CA MET A 326 28.45 -1.80 14.37
C MET A 326 27.60 -2.89 13.70
N GLU A 327 26.63 -3.48 14.40
CA GLU A 327 25.70 -4.44 13.84
C GLU A 327 24.72 -3.76 12.86
N SER A 328 24.32 -2.51 13.13
CA SER A 328 23.56 -1.67 12.18
C SER A 328 24.36 -1.36 10.92
N PHE A 329 25.65 -1.09 11.02
CA PHE A 329 26.49 -0.94 9.83
C PHE A 329 26.51 -2.20 8.97
N ILE A 330 26.63 -3.39 9.57
CA ILE A 330 26.56 -4.65 8.83
C ILE A 330 25.22 -4.74 8.08
N LEU A 331 24.11 -4.46 8.76
CA LEU A 331 22.78 -4.47 8.15
C LEU A 331 22.66 -3.48 6.99
N THR A 332 23.24 -2.28 7.09
CA THR A 332 23.24 -1.32 5.96
C THR A 332 23.96 -1.84 4.73
N GLU A 333 25.01 -2.65 4.89
CA GLU A 333 25.77 -3.21 3.78
C GLU A 333 25.08 -4.43 3.16
N VAL A 334 24.25 -5.14 3.93
CA VAL A 334 23.47 -6.30 3.46
C VAL A 334 22.19 -5.84 2.76
N GLU A 335 21.40 -4.98 3.41
CA GLU A 335 20.05 -4.59 2.96
C GLU A 335 20.01 -3.28 2.16
N ASN A 336 21.16 -2.60 2.01
CA ASN A 336 21.23 -1.30 1.32
C ASN A 336 20.25 -0.23 1.88
N ILE A 337 20.00 -0.29 3.19
CA ILE A 337 19.19 0.69 3.94
C ILE A 337 20.07 1.80 4.53
N ASN A 338 19.46 2.90 4.97
CA ASN A 338 20.19 3.94 5.66
C ASN A 338 20.52 3.55 7.12
N LEU A 339 21.57 4.15 7.67
CA LEU A 339 22.08 3.79 8.99
C LEU A 339 21.13 4.13 10.14
N SER A 340 20.26 5.14 9.99
CA SER A 340 19.31 5.51 11.05
C SER A 340 18.23 4.43 11.19
N ASP A 341 17.66 3.99 10.08
CA ASP A 341 16.69 2.89 10.04
C ASP A 341 17.31 1.58 10.54
N ALA A 342 18.56 1.30 10.12
CA ALA A 342 19.29 0.14 10.62
C ALA A 342 19.52 0.17 12.14
N ILE A 343 19.65 1.34 12.77
CA ILE A 343 19.74 1.48 14.23
C ILE A 343 18.39 1.18 14.89
N HIS A 344 17.29 1.61 14.29
CA HIS A 344 15.94 1.26 14.75
C HIS A 344 15.68 -0.25 14.66
N TYR A 345 16.03 -0.89 13.55
CA TYR A 345 15.82 -2.32 13.33
C TYR A 345 16.67 -3.19 14.26
N ILE A 346 17.99 -2.96 14.31
CA ILE A 346 18.88 -3.68 15.24
C ILE A 346 18.50 -3.40 16.68
N GLY A 347 18.10 -2.17 16.98
CA GLY A 347 17.71 -1.74 18.31
C GLY A 347 16.36 -2.26 18.77
N TYR A 348 15.54 -2.89 17.93
CA TYR A 348 14.21 -3.38 18.29
C TYR A 348 14.29 -4.69 19.09
N GLU A 349 13.73 -4.71 20.31
CA GLU A 349 13.79 -5.85 21.25
C GLU A 349 15.22 -6.37 21.52
N TRP A 350 16.22 -5.53 21.30
CA TRP A 350 17.62 -5.87 21.48
C TRP A 350 17.91 -6.34 22.91
N GLU A 351 18.24 -7.62 23.08
CA GLU A 351 18.60 -8.20 24.38
C GLU A 351 20.03 -7.81 24.81
N GLY A 352 20.22 -6.55 25.17
CA GLY A 352 21.50 -5.93 25.48
C GLY A 352 22.14 -6.36 26.79
N ALA A 353 23.39 -5.91 27.00
CA ALA A 353 24.13 -6.08 28.24
C ALA A 353 23.57 -5.20 29.38
N SER A 354 23.10 -4.01 29.04
CA SER A 354 22.56 -3.02 29.96
C SER A 354 21.07 -3.21 30.21
N SER A 355 20.26 -3.38 29.16
CA SER A 355 18.81 -3.57 29.19
C SER A 355 18.32 -4.25 27.91
N ASN A 356 17.01 -4.54 27.87
CA ASN A 356 16.36 -4.63 26.56
C ASN A 356 16.30 -3.21 25.98
N ILE A 357 16.63 -3.08 24.70
CA ILE A 357 16.63 -1.81 24.00
C ILE A 357 15.54 -1.91 22.93
N THR A 358 14.77 -0.84 22.80
CA THR A 358 13.84 -0.54 21.70
C THR A 358 13.83 0.98 21.62
N PHE A 359 14.28 1.53 20.50
CA PHE A 359 14.27 2.97 20.28
C PHE A 359 12.85 3.43 19.90
N ASN A 360 12.35 4.46 20.57
CA ASN A 360 11.18 5.18 20.06
C ASN A 360 11.60 6.15 18.96
N ILE A 361 10.65 6.88 18.36
CA ILE A 361 10.91 7.82 17.27
C ILE A 361 11.89 8.95 17.63
N ASP A 362 11.95 9.36 18.91
CA ASP A 362 12.92 10.35 19.40
C ASP A 362 14.32 9.76 19.68
N GLY A 363 14.53 8.47 19.38
CA GLY A 363 15.76 7.72 19.66
C GLY A 363 15.98 7.41 21.16
N ASP A 364 14.93 7.51 21.98
CA ASP A 364 14.96 7.17 23.40
C ASP A 364 14.72 5.70 23.64
N VAL A 365 15.06 5.24 24.86
CA VAL A 365 14.75 3.88 25.33
C VAL A 365 14.01 3.92 26.68
N THR A 366 13.17 2.92 26.95
CA THR A 366 12.61 2.68 28.29
C THR A 366 13.67 2.26 29.31
N GLY A 367 14.82 1.78 28.82
CA GLY A 367 15.83 1.12 29.62
C GLY A 367 15.24 -0.11 30.30
N ARG A 368 15.31 -0.15 31.63
CA ARG A 368 14.80 -1.28 32.43
C ARG A 368 13.53 -0.96 33.22
N GLY A 369 12.93 0.18 32.91
CA GLY A 369 11.83 0.75 33.69
C GLY A 369 12.28 1.43 34.97
N ILE A 370 11.32 2.12 35.58
CA ILE A 370 11.50 2.89 36.80
C ILE A 370 10.80 2.16 37.95
N GLU A 371 11.55 1.73 38.96
CA GLU A 371 11.00 1.21 40.21
C GLU A 371 10.22 2.31 40.93
N ILE A 372 9.00 1.98 41.36
CA ILE A 372 8.22 2.78 42.29
C ILE A 372 8.37 2.15 43.66
N CYS A 373 8.89 2.93 44.60
CA CYS A 373 9.24 2.48 45.94
C CYS A 373 8.49 3.27 47.01
N GLU A 374 8.22 2.62 48.14
CA GLU A 374 7.63 3.24 49.33
C GLU A 374 8.49 2.91 50.55
N PHE A 375 8.80 3.93 51.35
CA PHE A 375 9.44 3.76 52.64
C PHE A 375 8.43 3.26 53.69
N ASP A 376 8.73 2.14 54.36
CA ASP A 376 7.99 1.64 55.52
C ASP A 376 8.89 1.69 56.75
N TYR A 377 8.45 2.43 57.77
CA TYR A 377 9.07 2.45 59.10
C TYR A 377 8.19 1.69 60.10
N SER A 378 8.37 0.37 60.12
CA SER A 378 7.66 -0.50 61.04
C SER A 378 8.61 -1.17 62.03
N ASN A 379 8.16 -1.33 63.29
CA ASN A 379 8.93 -1.99 64.36
C ASN A 379 10.34 -1.39 64.63
N SER A 380 10.51 -0.08 64.44
CA SER A 380 11.80 0.62 64.58
C SER A 380 12.87 0.16 63.57
N SER A 381 12.45 -0.12 62.35
CA SER A 381 13.33 -0.43 61.21
C SER A 381 12.77 0.24 59.98
N LEU A 382 13.60 1.01 59.28
CA LEU A 382 13.30 1.52 57.95
C LEU A 382 13.51 0.44 56.89
N THR A 383 12.58 0.32 55.95
CA THR A 383 12.71 -0.49 54.73
C THR A 383 12.25 0.32 53.53
N LEU A 384 12.79 0.00 52.36
CA LEU A 384 12.34 0.56 51.08
C LEU A 384 11.78 -0.58 50.24
N ASN A 385 10.47 -0.56 50.00
CA ASN A 385 9.76 -1.61 49.26
C ASN A 385 9.47 -1.11 47.85
N CYS A 386 9.96 -1.80 46.82
CA CYS A 386 9.78 -1.42 45.42
C CYS A 386 8.99 -2.51 44.66
N PRO A 387 7.66 -2.63 44.88
CA PRO A 387 6.86 -3.72 44.31
C PRO A 387 6.47 -3.48 42.84
N GLU A 388 6.52 -2.24 42.37
CA GLU A 388 6.02 -1.82 41.07
C GLU A 388 7.16 -1.32 40.18
N ILE A 389 7.05 -1.61 38.89
CA ILE A 389 7.94 -1.09 37.85
C ILE A 389 7.07 -0.34 36.86
N TYR A 390 7.33 0.95 36.70
CA TYR A 390 6.73 1.77 35.68
C TYR A 390 7.47 1.56 34.35
N VAL A 391 6.70 1.22 33.33
CA VAL A 391 7.11 1.18 31.93
C VAL A 391 6.01 1.91 31.15
N PRO A 392 6.32 2.99 30.42
CA PRO A 392 5.32 3.74 29.67
C PRO A 392 4.82 2.96 28.45
N ASP A 393 3.57 3.22 28.04
CA ASP A 393 2.95 2.60 26.87
C ASP A 393 3.53 3.12 25.52
N SER A 394 4.28 4.23 25.56
CA SER A 394 4.76 5.01 24.40
C SER A 394 5.99 4.43 23.68
N PHE A 395 6.45 3.24 24.06
CA PHE A 395 7.60 2.56 23.43
C PHE A 395 7.19 1.36 22.57
N ASN A 396 5.94 1.34 22.11
CA ASN A 396 5.50 0.46 21.02
C ASN A 396 5.96 1.07 19.68
N PHE A 397 7.26 1.09 19.43
CA PHE A 397 7.73 1.15 18.04
C PHE A 397 7.45 -0.23 17.46
N ILE A 398 6.48 -0.34 16.55
CA ILE A 398 6.24 -1.57 15.78
C ILE A 398 6.80 -1.28 14.40
N PRO A 399 8.00 -1.78 14.11
CA PRO A 399 8.63 -1.54 12.81
C PRO A 399 7.88 -2.32 11.69
N ASP A 400 8.01 -1.86 10.43
CA ASP A 400 7.36 -2.41 9.22
C ASP A 400 7.80 -3.82 8.78
N ASN A 401 6.86 -4.76 8.60
CA ASN A 401 6.91 -6.21 8.90
C ASN A 401 8.02 -7.14 8.32
N GLU A 402 9.08 -6.66 7.67
CA GLU A 402 10.00 -7.52 6.89
C GLU A 402 11.42 -7.75 7.47
N LEU A 403 11.89 -6.98 8.46
CA LEU A 403 13.31 -7.00 8.90
C LEU A 403 13.54 -7.36 10.39
N TYR A 404 12.62 -8.07 11.05
CA TYR A 404 12.63 -8.21 12.53
C TYR A 404 13.38 -9.38 13.14
N GLY A 405 14.06 -9.08 14.25
CA GLY A 405 14.74 -10.06 15.08
C GLY A 405 16.15 -10.43 14.61
N TYR A 406 16.75 -9.59 13.77
CA TYR A 406 18.07 -9.81 13.19
C TYR A 406 19.15 -9.91 14.27
N ASP A 407 19.59 -11.14 14.54
CA ASP A 407 20.86 -11.43 15.17
C ASP A 407 21.89 -11.60 14.05
N VAL A 408 22.71 -10.59 13.77
CA VAL A 408 23.84 -10.65 12.81
C VAL A 408 24.81 -11.83 13.06
N PHE A 409 24.62 -12.60 14.13
CA PHE A 409 25.41 -13.78 14.45
C PHE A 409 24.77 -15.11 14.03
N SER A 410 23.57 -15.11 13.45
CA SER A 410 23.01 -16.27 12.75
C SER A 410 23.34 -16.28 11.25
N LEU A 411 24.23 -15.39 10.79
CA LEU A 411 24.74 -15.30 9.42
C LEU A 411 25.73 -16.43 9.11
N GLN A 412 25.26 -17.66 9.19
CA GLN A 412 25.92 -18.79 8.54
C GLN A 412 25.44 -18.81 7.10
N ASP A 413 26.36 -18.92 6.15
CA ASP A 413 26.06 -19.20 4.74
C ASP A 413 26.63 -20.60 4.49
N THR A 414 25.75 -21.60 4.56
CA THR A 414 26.13 -23.02 4.61
C THR A 414 26.59 -23.53 3.25
N ASP A 415 26.06 -23.02 2.16
CA ASP A 415 26.35 -23.50 0.81
C ASP A 415 27.15 -22.53 -0.07
N GLY A 416 27.34 -21.30 0.39
CA GLY A 416 28.27 -20.32 -0.16
C GLY A 416 27.74 -19.56 -1.36
N ASP A 417 26.42 -19.41 -1.52
CA ASP A 417 25.82 -18.66 -2.62
C ASP A 417 25.80 -17.14 -2.40
N GLY A 418 26.00 -16.71 -1.15
CA GLY A 418 26.04 -15.31 -0.74
C GLY A 418 24.78 -14.84 -0.01
N ILE A 419 23.77 -15.69 0.15
CA ILE A 419 22.64 -15.49 1.04
C ILE A 419 22.91 -16.27 2.33
N TYR A 420 22.50 -15.73 3.48
CA TYR A 420 22.73 -16.39 4.76
C TYR A 420 21.59 -17.36 5.07
N ASP A 421 21.86 -18.48 5.72
CA ASP A 421 20.93 -19.58 6.10
C ASP A 421 19.61 -19.13 6.75
N ILE A 422 19.55 -17.92 7.31
CA ILE A 422 18.33 -17.36 7.93
C ILE A 422 17.43 -16.61 6.95
N PHE A 423 17.96 -16.31 5.76
CA PHE A 423 17.34 -15.61 4.63
C PHE A 423 17.36 -16.47 3.37
N ASP A 424 17.85 -17.70 3.51
CA ASP A 424 17.97 -18.68 2.46
C ASP A 424 17.01 -19.80 2.83
N ASP A 425 15.89 -19.89 2.10
CA ASP A 425 14.88 -20.92 2.28
C ASP A 425 15.41 -22.30 1.85
N PHE A 426 16.50 -22.34 1.09
CA PHE A 426 17.22 -23.52 0.64
C PHE A 426 18.69 -23.53 1.10
N PRO A 427 18.96 -23.51 2.42
CA PRO A 427 20.27 -23.19 3.03
C PRO A 427 21.33 -24.28 2.87
N ASN A 428 21.15 -25.21 1.94
CA ASN A 428 22.11 -26.26 1.60
C ASN A 428 22.23 -26.47 0.08
N ASP A 429 21.53 -25.67 -0.72
CA ASP A 429 21.48 -25.73 -2.17
C ASP A 429 21.73 -24.35 -2.77
N ASN A 430 23.01 -24.11 -3.09
CA ASN A 430 23.54 -22.85 -3.63
C ASN A 430 22.99 -22.41 -5.00
N CYS A 431 21.89 -23.01 -5.45
CA CYS A 431 21.19 -22.75 -6.68
C CYS A 431 19.85 -22.04 -6.47
N ALA A 432 19.36 -21.93 -5.23
CA ALA A 432 18.09 -21.34 -4.85
C ALA A 432 18.23 -20.68 -3.47
N ASP A 433 17.52 -19.59 -3.24
CA ASP A 433 17.55 -18.86 -1.97
C ASP A 433 16.17 -18.40 -1.47
N THR A 434 15.18 -18.28 -2.35
CA THR A 434 13.86 -17.67 -2.06
C THR A 434 12.72 -18.68 -2.26
N ASP A 435 11.76 -18.73 -1.32
CA ASP A 435 10.51 -19.52 -1.30
C ASP A 435 9.37 -18.66 -0.74
N THR A 436 8.73 -17.86 -1.61
CA THR A 436 7.79 -16.80 -1.21
C THR A 436 6.55 -17.33 -0.47
N ASP A 437 5.97 -18.43 -0.92
CA ASP A 437 4.79 -19.05 -0.29
C ASP A 437 5.12 -20.14 0.76
N GLN A 438 6.40 -20.51 0.88
CA GLN A 438 6.94 -21.54 1.79
C GLN A 438 6.40 -22.95 1.51
N ASP A 439 6.05 -23.28 0.28
CA ASP A 439 5.60 -24.61 -0.10
C ASP A 439 6.77 -25.59 -0.33
N GLY A 440 7.99 -25.07 -0.43
CA GLY A 440 9.23 -25.81 -0.60
C GLY A 440 9.72 -25.93 -2.05
N TYR A 441 9.15 -25.18 -2.99
CA TYR A 441 9.70 -24.94 -4.32
C TYR A 441 10.30 -23.52 -4.40
N PRO A 442 11.48 -23.36 -5.01
CA PRO A 442 12.09 -22.05 -5.13
C PRO A 442 11.46 -21.18 -6.21
N ASP A 443 11.26 -19.90 -5.91
CA ASP A 443 10.79 -18.88 -6.86
C ASP A 443 11.67 -18.85 -8.12
N THR A 444 12.99 -18.90 -7.93
CA THR A 444 13.94 -18.89 -9.05
C THR A 444 15.14 -19.81 -8.83
N LEU A 445 15.64 -20.38 -9.93
CA LEU A 445 16.87 -21.18 -9.95
C LEU A 445 18.02 -20.47 -10.67
N LEU A 446 19.17 -20.41 -10.00
CA LEU A 446 20.38 -19.83 -10.55
C LEU A 446 20.84 -20.55 -11.84
N SER A 447 20.87 -19.79 -12.94
CA SER A 447 21.21 -20.31 -14.26
C SER A 447 22.62 -20.94 -14.30
N ASN A 448 22.71 -22.19 -14.77
CA ASN A 448 23.92 -23.04 -14.83
C ASN A 448 24.39 -23.61 -13.48
N CYS A 449 23.55 -23.56 -12.44
CA CYS A 449 23.76 -24.30 -11.22
C CYS A 449 23.31 -25.77 -11.38
N THR A 450 23.67 -26.67 -10.46
CA THR A 450 23.30 -28.09 -10.53
C THR A 450 22.58 -28.51 -9.27
N THR A 451 21.25 -28.44 -9.30
CA THR A 451 20.34 -28.82 -8.20
C THR A 451 19.39 -29.96 -8.62
N THR A 452 18.66 -30.50 -7.64
CA THR A 452 17.49 -31.37 -7.84
C THR A 452 16.16 -30.67 -7.58
N LEU A 453 16.17 -29.39 -7.20
CA LEU A 453 14.98 -28.55 -7.04
C LEU A 453 14.36 -28.24 -8.41
N GLU A 454 13.06 -27.96 -8.42
CA GLU A 454 12.28 -27.49 -9.57
C GLU A 454 11.73 -26.11 -9.20
N GLU A 455 11.78 -25.13 -10.11
CA GLU A 455 11.19 -23.79 -9.85
C GLU A 455 9.69 -23.91 -9.58
N ASP A 456 9.18 -23.07 -8.70
CA ASP A 456 7.75 -22.85 -8.57
C ASP A 456 7.21 -22.12 -9.83
N ILE A 457 5.90 -22.19 -10.02
CA ILE A 457 5.18 -21.61 -11.16
C ILE A 457 4.06 -20.66 -10.71
N ASP A 458 3.94 -20.46 -9.40
CA ASP A 458 2.90 -19.74 -8.66
C ASP A 458 3.50 -19.32 -7.31
N ASP A 459 4.48 -18.41 -7.34
CA ASP A 459 5.41 -18.11 -6.25
C ASP A 459 4.70 -17.60 -4.97
N ASP A 460 3.48 -17.06 -5.06
CA ASP A 460 2.68 -16.58 -3.92
C ASP A 460 1.39 -17.37 -3.65
N ASN A 461 1.06 -18.34 -4.50
CA ASN A 461 -0.06 -19.28 -4.38
C ASN A 461 -1.45 -18.60 -4.36
N ASP A 462 -1.60 -17.47 -5.05
CA ASP A 462 -2.90 -16.81 -5.22
C ASP A 462 -3.79 -17.52 -6.27
N GLY A 463 -3.18 -18.39 -7.10
CA GLY A 463 -3.83 -19.18 -8.13
C GLY A 463 -3.67 -18.64 -9.56
N VAL A 464 -2.88 -17.59 -9.76
CA VAL A 464 -2.40 -17.07 -11.04
C VAL A 464 -0.93 -17.47 -11.21
N TYR A 465 -0.57 -18.01 -12.37
CA TYR A 465 0.82 -18.42 -12.59
C TYR A 465 1.72 -17.22 -12.84
N ASP A 466 2.99 -17.25 -12.42
CA ASP A 466 3.91 -16.10 -12.49
C ASP A 466 4.10 -15.51 -13.90
N ILE A 467 3.82 -16.32 -14.93
CA ILE A 467 3.89 -15.89 -16.34
C ILE A 467 2.70 -15.03 -16.79
N GLU A 468 1.60 -15.10 -16.06
CA GLU A 468 0.33 -14.42 -16.26
C GLU A 468 0.04 -13.41 -15.13
N ASP A 469 0.87 -13.40 -14.09
CA ASP A 469 0.79 -12.50 -12.95
C ASP A 469 1.68 -11.26 -13.12
N ALA A 470 1.12 -10.06 -12.90
CA ALA A 470 1.88 -8.81 -12.89
C ALA A 470 2.72 -8.64 -11.60
N PHE A 471 2.28 -9.25 -10.50
CA PHE A 471 2.85 -9.21 -9.16
C PHE A 471 3.01 -10.63 -8.59
N PRO A 472 3.85 -11.49 -9.19
CA PRO A 472 3.97 -12.91 -8.85
C PRO A 472 4.42 -13.23 -7.41
N LEU A 473 4.71 -12.23 -6.58
CA LEU A 473 5.15 -12.39 -5.19
C LEU A 473 4.15 -11.77 -4.19
N ASP A 474 3.01 -11.25 -4.64
CA ASP A 474 1.98 -10.63 -3.80
C ASP A 474 0.66 -11.39 -3.93
N SER A 475 0.40 -12.28 -2.98
CA SER A 475 -0.77 -13.15 -3.02
C SER A 475 -2.13 -12.43 -2.95
N THR A 476 -2.13 -11.09 -2.83
CA THR A 476 -3.33 -10.28 -2.83
C THR A 476 -3.61 -9.61 -4.16
N GLU A 477 -2.64 -9.54 -5.06
CA GLU A 477 -2.68 -8.72 -6.26
C GLU A 477 -2.09 -9.46 -7.46
N SER A 478 -2.77 -9.40 -8.61
CA SER A 478 -2.27 -10.00 -9.85
C SER A 478 -2.51 -9.15 -11.10
N LEU A 479 -3.19 -8.00 -10.98
CA LEU A 479 -3.54 -7.12 -12.09
C LEU A 479 -2.82 -5.77 -11.98
N ASP A 480 -2.37 -5.27 -13.14
CA ASP A 480 -1.73 -3.96 -13.37
C ASP A 480 -2.33 -3.43 -14.67
N THR A 481 -3.56 -2.89 -14.59
CA THR A 481 -4.39 -2.61 -15.76
C THR A 481 -3.78 -1.53 -16.67
N ASP A 482 -3.13 -0.51 -16.10
CA ASP A 482 -2.44 0.54 -16.86
C ASP A 482 -0.94 0.27 -17.13
N GLY A 483 -0.34 -0.71 -16.44
CA GLY A 483 1.03 -1.13 -16.62
C GLY A 483 2.07 -0.19 -16.00
N ASP A 484 1.69 0.64 -15.02
CA ASP A 484 2.58 1.57 -14.35
C ASP A 484 3.43 0.92 -13.23
N GLY A 485 3.05 -0.29 -12.83
CA GLY A 485 3.70 -1.11 -11.81
C GLY A 485 3.15 -0.94 -10.40
N ILE A 486 1.98 -0.31 -10.24
CA ILE A 486 1.12 -0.33 -9.06
C ILE A 486 -0.07 -1.24 -9.40
N GLY A 487 -0.41 -2.19 -8.52
CA GLY A 487 -1.53 -3.10 -8.81
C GLY A 487 -2.88 -2.49 -8.47
N ASP A 488 -3.93 -2.94 -9.17
CA ASP A 488 -5.29 -2.37 -9.18
C ASP A 488 -5.94 -2.28 -7.77
N LEU A 489 -5.60 -3.14 -6.80
CA LEU A 489 -6.11 -3.01 -5.43
C LEU A 489 -5.51 -1.82 -4.66
N THR A 490 -4.34 -1.35 -5.08
CA THR A 490 -3.59 -0.27 -4.44
C THR A 490 -3.60 1.01 -5.27
N ASP A 491 -3.67 0.87 -6.59
CA ASP A 491 -3.90 2.01 -7.47
C ASP A 491 -5.29 2.62 -7.18
N ASN A 492 -5.41 3.88 -7.54
CA ASN A 492 -6.63 4.65 -7.35
C ASN A 492 -7.13 5.20 -8.70
N ASP A 493 -6.57 4.72 -9.80
CA ASP A 493 -6.72 5.14 -11.21
C ASP A 493 -6.24 3.94 -12.06
N ASP A 494 -6.93 2.80 -11.94
CA ASP A 494 -6.46 1.47 -12.39
C ASP A 494 -6.14 1.41 -13.90
N ASP A 495 -6.77 2.25 -14.73
CA ASP A 495 -6.55 2.32 -16.17
C ASP A 495 -5.69 3.52 -16.64
N GLY A 496 -5.32 4.40 -15.71
CA GLY A 496 -4.40 5.52 -15.93
C GLY A 496 -4.94 6.64 -16.83
N ASP A 497 -6.25 6.79 -16.94
CA ASP A 497 -6.89 7.82 -17.76
C ASP A 497 -6.91 9.22 -17.09
N GLY A 498 -6.67 9.26 -15.78
CA GLY A 498 -6.59 10.46 -14.94
C GLY A 498 -7.84 10.78 -14.13
N PHE A 499 -8.85 9.91 -14.14
CA PHE A 499 -9.97 9.87 -13.20
C PHE A 499 -9.74 8.77 -12.17
N THR A 500 -10.20 8.99 -10.93
CA THR A 500 -9.94 8.02 -9.86
C THR A 500 -11.11 7.05 -9.73
N ASP A 501 -10.89 5.78 -9.38
CA ASP A 501 -11.93 4.73 -9.40
C ASP A 501 -13.17 5.07 -8.55
N ASP A 502 -13.03 5.97 -7.56
CA ASP A 502 -14.17 6.43 -6.75
C ASP A 502 -15.12 7.38 -7.47
N ILE A 503 -14.70 7.95 -8.59
CA ILE A 503 -15.45 8.84 -9.47
C ILE A 503 -15.49 8.35 -10.92
N ASP A 504 -14.83 7.25 -11.23
CA ASP A 504 -14.82 6.59 -12.52
C ASP A 504 -15.92 5.52 -12.61
N ALA A 505 -16.74 5.58 -13.65
CA ALA A 505 -17.77 4.57 -13.91
C ALA A 505 -17.20 3.29 -14.55
N PHE A 506 -16.03 3.37 -15.20
CA PHE A 506 -15.32 2.30 -15.90
C PHE A 506 -13.84 2.25 -15.51
N PRO A 507 -13.50 1.93 -14.24
CA PRO A 507 -12.13 2.01 -13.73
C PRO A 507 -11.06 1.16 -14.47
N GLU A 508 -11.48 0.22 -15.32
CA GLU A 508 -10.59 -0.68 -16.08
C GLU A 508 -10.51 -0.32 -17.58
N ASP A 509 -11.17 0.75 -18.05
CA ASP A 509 -11.22 1.16 -19.45
C ASP A 509 -10.82 2.63 -19.62
N ALA A 510 -9.54 2.85 -19.93
CA ALA A 510 -8.96 4.18 -20.07
C ALA A 510 -9.55 5.08 -21.18
N THR A 511 -10.58 4.59 -21.89
CA THR A 511 -11.32 5.34 -22.89
C THR A 511 -12.68 5.82 -22.42
N GLU A 512 -13.15 5.43 -21.25
CA GLU A 512 -14.45 5.77 -20.69
C GLU A 512 -14.31 6.12 -19.20
N TYR A 513 -14.96 7.19 -18.74
CA TYR A 513 -14.96 7.52 -17.30
C TYR A 513 -16.33 7.91 -16.74
N ALA A 514 -17.30 8.17 -17.61
CA ALA A 514 -18.62 8.68 -17.28
C ALA A 514 -19.71 7.80 -17.89
N ASP A 515 -20.80 7.65 -17.14
CA ASP A 515 -22.03 6.92 -17.49
C ASP A 515 -23.20 7.76 -16.99
N PHE A 516 -23.60 8.75 -17.78
CA PHE A 516 -24.46 9.82 -17.30
C PHE A 516 -25.91 9.34 -17.06
N ASP A 517 -26.43 8.41 -17.86
CA ASP A 517 -27.76 7.82 -17.69
C ASP A 517 -27.79 6.52 -16.84
N ASN A 518 -26.62 5.94 -16.55
CA ASN A 518 -26.40 4.71 -15.76
C ASN A 518 -26.89 3.44 -16.45
N ASP A 519 -26.81 3.35 -17.79
CA ASP A 519 -27.15 2.16 -18.56
C ASP A 519 -25.99 1.15 -18.69
N GLY A 520 -24.76 1.57 -18.35
CA GLY A 520 -23.54 0.77 -18.36
C GLY A 520 -22.72 0.86 -19.65
N ILE A 521 -23.05 1.77 -20.56
CA ILE A 521 -22.24 2.19 -21.70
C ILE A 521 -21.60 3.55 -21.34
N GLY A 522 -20.32 3.72 -21.62
CA GLY A 522 -19.63 4.98 -21.28
C GLY A 522 -19.95 6.09 -22.27
N ASP A 523 -20.01 7.35 -21.82
CA ASP A 523 -20.41 8.52 -22.61
C ASP A 523 -19.58 8.69 -23.93
N ASN A 524 -18.36 8.13 -24.08
CA ASN A 524 -17.64 8.21 -25.37
C ASN A 524 -18.09 7.13 -26.38
N ALA A 525 -18.70 6.05 -25.90
CA ALA A 525 -19.26 4.95 -26.68
C ALA A 525 -20.78 5.02 -26.82
N ASP A 526 -21.46 5.63 -25.85
CA ASP A 526 -22.88 5.93 -25.90
C ASP A 526 -23.15 6.98 -26.98
N THR A 527 -24.36 6.93 -27.51
CA THR A 527 -24.86 7.88 -28.49
C THR A 527 -26.01 8.73 -27.96
N ASP A 528 -26.49 8.47 -26.74
CA ASP A 528 -27.58 9.17 -26.04
C ASP A 528 -27.21 9.26 -24.55
N ASP A 529 -26.18 10.06 -24.24
CA ASP A 529 -25.49 10.10 -22.93
C ASP A 529 -26.46 10.30 -21.74
N ASP A 530 -27.63 10.94 -21.93
CA ASP A 530 -28.60 11.18 -20.86
C ASP A 530 -29.91 10.38 -20.93
N GLY A 531 -30.04 9.53 -21.95
CA GLY A 531 -31.12 8.58 -22.11
C GLY A 531 -32.49 9.22 -22.28
N ASP A 532 -32.58 10.44 -22.81
CA ASP A 532 -33.84 11.12 -23.06
C ASP A 532 -34.47 10.78 -24.43
N GLY A 533 -33.72 10.07 -25.27
CA GLY A 533 -34.14 9.56 -26.57
C GLY A 533 -33.66 10.41 -27.75
N PHE A 534 -32.85 11.45 -27.53
CA PHE A 534 -32.17 12.20 -28.58
C PHE A 534 -30.67 11.90 -28.58
N THR A 535 -30.11 11.52 -29.73
CA THR A 535 -28.68 11.20 -29.80
C THR A 535 -27.80 12.45 -29.68
N ASP A 536 -26.59 12.34 -29.12
CA ASP A 536 -25.72 13.50 -28.80
C ASP A 536 -25.33 14.35 -30.02
N ASP A 537 -25.44 13.79 -31.23
CA ASP A 537 -25.15 14.52 -32.47
C ASP A 537 -26.28 15.47 -32.89
N VAL A 538 -27.49 15.25 -32.36
CA VAL A 538 -28.66 16.11 -32.55
C VAL A 538 -29.13 16.78 -31.26
N ASP A 539 -28.70 16.29 -30.10
CA ASP A 539 -28.96 16.89 -28.80
C ASP A 539 -28.03 18.10 -28.53
N VAL A 540 -28.62 19.25 -28.20
CA VAL A 540 -27.85 20.46 -27.86
C VAL A 540 -27.34 20.45 -26.41
N PHE A 541 -27.98 19.69 -25.54
CA PHE A 541 -27.66 19.47 -24.13
C PHE A 541 -27.59 17.97 -23.79
N PRO A 542 -26.63 17.22 -24.37
CA PRO A 542 -26.52 15.75 -24.24
C PRO A 542 -26.28 15.23 -22.81
N LEU A 543 -26.28 16.08 -21.79
CA LEU A 543 -26.09 15.69 -20.38
C LEU A 543 -27.20 16.31 -19.50
N ASP A 544 -28.38 16.56 -20.06
CA ASP A 544 -29.56 17.05 -19.35
C ASP A 544 -30.82 16.42 -19.94
N SER A 545 -31.19 15.26 -19.40
CA SER A 545 -32.35 14.47 -19.86
C SER A 545 -33.73 15.12 -19.74
N THR A 546 -33.76 16.41 -19.44
CA THR A 546 -34.95 17.24 -19.49
C THR A 546 -34.93 18.28 -20.60
N GLU A 547 -33.91 18.30 -21.46
CA GLU A 547 -33.71 19.34 -22.45
C GLU A 547 -32.85 18.84 -23.62
N SER A 548 -33.37 18.91 -24.84
CA SER A 548 -32.62 18.53 -26.04
C SER A 548 -32.46 19.66 -27.07
N LEU A 549 -33.17 20.79 -26.90
CA LEU A 549 -33.31 21.83 -27.92
C LEU A 549 -32.89 23.22 -27.43
N ASP A 550 -32.12 23.95 -28.25
CA ASP A 550 -31.78 25.38 -28.10
C ASP A 550 -32.16 26.11 -29.40
N THR A 551 -33.42 26.56 -29.48
CA THR A 551 -33.99 27.02 -30.76
C THR A 551 -33.38 28.35 -31.25
N ASP A 552 -32.96 29.25 -30.37
CA ASP A 552 -32.35 30.54 -30.74
C ASP A 552 -30.80 30.57 -30.65
N GLY A 553 -30.20 29.52 -30.07
CA GLY A 553 -28.76 29.33 -29.96
C GLY A 553 -28.12 30.20 -28.86
N ASP A 554 -28.86 30.61 -27.84
CA ASP A 554 -28.37 31.43 -26.74
C ASP A 554 -27.76 30.64 -25.56
N THR A 555 -27.74 29.31 -25.66
CA THR A 555 -27.24 28.33 -24.68
C THR A 555 -28.13 28.09 -23.46
N ILE A 556 -29.38 28.56 -23.49
CA ILE A 556 -30.43 28.21 -22.55
C ILE A 556 -31.42 27.33 -23.32
N GLY A 557 -31.65 26.10 -22.86
CA GLY A 557 -32.58 25.22 -23.55
C GLY A 557 -34.03 25.66 -23.42
N ASN A 558 -34.87 25.23 -24.34
CA ASN A 558 -36.24 25.68 -24.51
C ASN A 558 -37.13 25.47 -23.27
N ASN A 559 -36.92 24.41 -22.47
CA ASN A 559 -37.67 24.21 -21.22
C ASN A 559 -37.29 25.22 -20.13
N ALA A 560 -36.10 25.82 -20.23
CA ALA A 560 -35.60 26.84 -19.30
C ALA A 560 -35.70 28.27 -19.85
N ASP A 561 -35.73 28.45 -21.16
CA ASP A 561 -35.89 29.73 -21.81
C ASP A 561 -37.35 30.22 -21.76
N THR A 562 -37.55 31.49 -22.04
CA THR A 562 -38.83 32.19 -21.99
C THR A 562 -39.14 32.92 -23.29
N ASP A 563 -38.31 32.73 -24.31
CA ASP A 563 -38.30 33.39 -25.62
C ASP A 563 -37.53 32.47 -26.60
N ASP A 564 -38.01 31.24 -26.77
CA ASP A 564 -37.26 30.10 -27.36
C ASP A 564 -36.71 30.38 -28.78
N ASP A 565 -37.30 31.32 -29.53
CA ASP A 565 -36.85 31.72 -30.87
C ASP A 565 -36.04 33.03 -30.93
N GLY A 566 -35.85 33.69 -29.79
CA GLY A 566 -35.09 34.94 -29.65
C GLY A 566 -35.65 36.11 -30.46
N ASP A 567 -36.92 36.08 -30.87
CA ASP A 567 -37.53 37.12 -31.69
C ASP A 567 -37.97 38.37 -30.87
N GLY A 568 -37.98 38.21 -29.54
CA GLY A 568 -38.30 39.22 -28.55
C GLY A 568 -39.74 39.20 -28.05
N PHE A 569 -40.51 38.15 -28.33
CA PHE A 569 -41.85 37.87 -27.83
C PHE A 569 -41.86 36.58 -26.98
N PRO A 570 -42.05 36.69 -25.64
CA PRO A 570 -42.02 35.52 -24.79
C PRO A 570 -43.05 34.45 -25.17
N ASP A 571 -42.71 33.16 -25.07
CA ASP A 571 -43.48 32.00 -25.56
C ASP A 571 -44.95 32.01 -25.13
N ILE A 572 -45.21 32.46 -23.89
CA ILE A 572 -46.57 32.56 -23.33
C ILE A 572 -47.49 33.53 -24.11
N ASP A 573 -46.90 34.48 -24.81
CA ASP A 573 -47.55 35.51 -25.61
C ASP A 573 -47.29 35.31 -27.13
N ASP A 574 -46.48 34.31 -27.53
CA ASP A 574 -46.23 33.93 -28.92
C ASP A 574 -47.16 32.80 -29.37
N SER A 575 -47.58 32.83 -30.63
CA SER A 575 -48.34 31.75 -31.25
C SER A 575 -47.46 30.74 -31.95
N CYS A 576 -46.19 31.08 -32.23
CA CYS A 576 -45.16 30.19 -32.76
C CYS A 576 -43.85 30.38 -31.97
N PRO A 577 -43.77 29.86 -30.73
CA PRO A 577 -42.63 30.09 -29.82
C PRO A 577 -41.27 29.64 -30.35
N MET A 578 -41.24 28.69 -31.29
CA MET A 578 -40.01 28.14 -31.87
C MET A 578 -39.60 28.80 -33.20
N SER A 579 -40.31 29.84 -33.66
CA SER A 579 -40.15 30.37 -35.02
C SER A 579 -39.85 31.87 -35.04
N PRO A 580 -38.59 32.28 -35.33
CA PRO A 580 -38.12 33.67 -35.15
C PRO A 580 -38.74 34.70 -36.10
N ASN A 581 -39.71 34.27 -36.91
CA ASN A 581 -40.44 35.06 -37.88
C ASN A 581 -41.89 35.24 -37.44
N ASN A 582 -42.13 35.95 -36.34
CA ASN A 582 -43.46 36.38 -35.93
C ASN A 582 -44.06 37.46 -36.88
N GLU A 583 -44.34 37.07 -38.14
CA GLU A 583 -45.28 37.77 -39.00
C GLU A 583 -46.68 37.22 -38.76
N THR A 584 -47.30 37.62 -37.65
CA THR A 584 -48.78 37.60 -37.53
C THR A 584 -49.41 37.95 -38.89
N VAL A 585 -50.49 37.26 -39.29
CA VAL A 585 -51.24 37.40 -40.57
C VAL A 585 -51.56 38.87 -40.97
N GLU A 586 -51.33 39.83 -40.08
CA GLU A 586 -51.31 41.26 -40.41
C GLU A 586 -50.16 41.69 -41.36
N ASN A 587 -49.05 40.95 -41.52
CA ASN A 587 -47.89 41.39 -42.31
C ASN A 587 -47.57 40.64 -43.61
N LEU A 588 -48.19 39.48 -43.88
CA LEU A 588 -48.16 38.79 -45.19
C LEU A 588 -48.93 39.50 -46.31
N GLY A 589 -48.81 40.83 -46.44
CA GLY A 589 -49.24 41.57 -47.63
C GLY A 589 -50.66 41.23 -48.10
N VAL A 590 -51.56 40.81 -47.20
CA VAL A 590 -52.81 40.14 -47.57
C VAL A 590 -53.74 41.13 -48.29
N TYR A 591 -53.62 42.41 -47.94
CA TYR A 591 -54.23 43.52 -48.67
C TYR A 591 -53.69 43.69 -50.11
N SER A 592 -52.43 43.34 -50.37
CA SER A 592 -51.79 43.43 -51.68
C SER A 592 -52.24 42.28 -52.60
N LEU A 593 -52.22 41.03 -52.11
CA LEU A 593 -52.62 39.84 -52.89
C LEU A 593 -54.12 39.80 -53.23
N MET A 594 -54.98 40.26 -52.31
CA MET A 594 -56.43 40.39 -52.57
C MET A 594 -56.74 41.35 -53.73
N THR A 595 -55.92 42.39 -53.90
CA THR A 595 -56.16 43.43 -54.89
C THR A 595 -55.61 43.05 -56.27
N GLU A 596 -54.55 42.25 -56.32
CA GLU A 596 -53.90 41.84 -57.58
C GLU A 596 -54.57 40.64 -58.25
N TYR A 597 -55.06 39.65 -57.48
CA TYR A 597 -55.60 38.40 -58.02
C TYR A 597 -57.12 38.19 -57.84
N GLY A 598 -57.81 39.06 -57.07
CA GLY A 598 -59.27 39.09 -57.00
C GLY A 598 -59.91 37.88 -56.30
N ILE A 599 -59.15 37.17 -55.47
CA ILE A 599 -59.62 36.09 -54.60
C ILE A 599 -60.34 36.65 -53.37
N GLY A 600 -61.53 36.11 -53.06
CA GLY A 600 -62.33 36.57 -51.94
C GLY A 600 -61.75 36.12 -50.60
N LEU A 601 -61.93 36.91 -49.54
CA LEU A 601 -61.45 36.64 -48.18
C LEU A 601 -61.76 35.20 -47.71
N THR A 602 -62.96 34.70 -48.02
CA THR A 602 -63.35 33.32 -47.68
C THR A 602 -62.60 32.23 -48.44
N THR A 603 -62.09 32.54 -49.64
CA THR A 603 -61.32 31.62 -50.50
C THR A 603 -59.82 31.72 -50.20
N LEU A 604 -59.36 32.85 -49.67
CA LEU A 604 -57.99 33.01 -49.19
C LEU A 604 -57.80 32.39 -47.80
N LEU A 605 -58.80 32.54 -46.90
CA LEU A 605 -58.79 31.82 -45.62
C LEU A 605 -58.81 30.30 -45.81
N THR A 606 -59.47 29.76 -46.85
CA THR A 606 -59.45 28.31 -47.13
C THR A 606 -58.20 27.82 -47.85
N ILE A 607 -57.30 28.71 -48.27
CA ILE A 607 -55.99 28.35 -48.83
C ILE A 607 -54.91 28.41 -47.73
N LEU A 608 -55.12 29.22 -46.69
CA LEU A 608 -54.24 29.29 -45.51
C LEU A 608 -54.53 28.13 -44.53
N ASP A 609 -55.79 27.74 -44.36
CA ASP A 609 -56.28 26.62 -43.50
C ASP A 609 -55.95 25.20 -44.01
N GLN A 610 -54.88 25.01 -44.80
CA GLN A 610 -54.45 23.69 -45.33
C GLN A 610 -52.96 23.38 -45.14
N GLY A 611 -52.24 24.21 -44.39
CA GLY A 611 -50.85 23.92 -44.02
C GLY A 611 -50.68 24.33 -42.58
N ASP A 612 -51.49 23.75 -41.71
CA ASP A 612 -51.36 23.69 -40.25
C ASP A 612 -51.84 22.26 -39.92
N THR A 613 -50.92 21.30 -40.04
CA THR A 613 -51.23 19.87 -40.14
C THR A 613 -51.60 19.30 -38.78
N ASP A 614 -50.97 19.78 -37.71
CA ASP A 614 -51.23 19.39 -36.33
C ASP A 614 -52.32 20.25 -35.63
N ASN A 615 -52.64 21.43 -36.16
CA ASN A 615 -53.59 22.43 -35.65
C ASN A 615 -53.16 23.12 -34.35
N ASP A 616 -51.86 23.29 -34.11
CA ASP A 616 -51.33 24.04 -32.97
C ASP A 616 -51.46 25.57 -33.14
N GLY A 617 -51.64 26.04 -34.39
CA GLY A 617 -51.80 27.44 -34.75
C GLY A 617 -50.63 28.05 -35.52
N CYS A 618 -49.55 27.29 -35.75
CA CYS A 618 -48.48 27.58 -36.68
C CYS A 618 -48.80 27.01 -38.07
N PHE A 619 -48.23 27.59 -39.11
CA PHE A 619 -48.43 27.07 -40.46
C PHE A 619 -47.21 26.27 -40.87
N ASN A 620 -47.39 25.13 -41.55
CA ASN A 620 -46.40 24.18 -42.07
C ASN A 620 -45.22 24.72 -42.92
N LEU A 621 -45.14 26.03 -43.14
CA LEU A 621 -43.98 26.66 -43.79
C LEU A 621 -43.09 27.39 -42.77
N GLU A 622 -43.65 27.62 -41.59
CA GLU A 622 -43.15 28.42 -40.49
C GLU A 622 -43.13 27.59 -39.19
N ASP A 623 -43.71 26.39 -39.22
CA ASP A 623 -43.66 25.34 -38.21
C ASP A 623 -42.40 24.49 -38.43
N THR A 624 -41.81 24.01 -37.34
CA THR A 624 -40.61 23.19 -37.36
C THR A 624 -40.90 21.72 -37.09
N ASP A 625 -42.10 21.40 -36.61
CA ASP A 625 -42.64 20.05 -36.43
C ASP A 625 -44.06 20.08 -37.02
N ASP A 626 -44.12 19.98 -38.35
CA ASP A 626 -45.31 20.25 -39.14
C ASP A 626 -46.54 19.43 -38.70
N ASP A 627 -46.37 18.23 -38.13
CA ASP A 627 -47.45 17.32 -37.74
C ASP A 627 -47.55 16.98 -36.24
N GLY A 628 -46.63 17.51 -35.44
CA GLY A 628 -46.68 17.55 -33.98
C GLY A 628 -46.39 16.21 -33.32
N ASP A 629 -45.57 15.37 -33.94
CA ASP A 629 -45.20 14.05 -33.40
C ASP A 629 -43.91 14.03 -32.57
N GLY A 630 -43.22 15.16 -32.51
CA GLY A 630 -42.03 15.37 -31.70
C GLY A 630 -40.71 15.31 -32.46
N PHE A 631 -40.72 15.00 -33.76
CA PHE A 631 -39.55 15.10 -34.62
C PHE A 631 -39.63 16.35 -35.50
N THR A 632 -38.54 17.12 -35.61
CA THR A 632 -38.52 18.30 -36.46
C THR A 632 -38.42 17.94 -37.94
N ASP A 633 -39.01 18.76 -38.82
CA ASP A 633 -39.07 18.61 -40.29
C ASP A 633 -37.75 18.26 -41.00
N ASP A 634 -36.61 18.59 -40.40
CA ASP A 634 -35.28 18.35 -40.95
C ASP A 634 -34.68 16.98 -40.62
N VAL A 635 -35.18 16.33 -39.56
CA VAL A 635 -34.83 14.96 -39.17
C VAL A 635 -35.97 13.98 -39.41
N ASP A 636 -37.21 14.45 -39.49
CA ASP A 636 -38.38 13.66 -39.83
C ASP A 636 -38.43 13.36 -41.35
N VAL A 637 -38.43 12.07 -41.70
CA VAL A 637 -38.54 11.63 -43.10
C VAL A 637 -39.97 11.80 -43.64
N PHE A 638 -40.97 11.85 -42.76
CA PHE A 638 -42.38 12.06 -43.06
C PHE A 638 -43.04 13.20 -42.26
N PRO A 639 -42.63 14.48 -42.47
CA PRO A 639 -43.07 15.66 -41.70
C PRO A 639 -44.56 16.03 -41.77
N LEU A 640 -45.43 15.18 -42.31
CA LEU A 640 -46.86 15.45 -42.44
C LEU A 640 -47.72 14.26 -42.00
N ASP A 641 -47.10 13.20 -41.46
CA ASP A 641 -47.72 12.01 -40.92
C ASP A 641 -47.24 11.73 -39.50
N SER A 642 -47.97 12.29 -38.53
CA SER A 642 -47.66 12.25 -37.09
C SER A 642 -47.63 10.85 -36.42
N THR A 643 -47.57 9.79 -37.21
CA THR A 643 -47.48 8.41 -36.76
C THR A 643 -46.19 7.74 -37.22
N GLU A 644 -45.35 8.46 -37.96
CA GLU A 644 -44.18 7.91 -38.62
C GLU A 644 -43.11 8.97 -38.82
N SER A 645 -41.88 8.67 -38.38
CA SER A 645 -40.73 9.54 -38.57
C SER A 645 -39.50 8.84 -39.17
N LEU A 646 -39.51 7.50 -39.26
CA LEU A 646 -38.36 6.68 -39.63
C LEU A 646 -38.57 5.92 -40.95
N ASP A 647 -37.49 5.76 -41.70
CA ASP A 647 -37.42 5.02 -42.99
C ASP A 647 -36.10 4.24 -43.00
N THR A 648 -36.06 3.11 -42.28
CA THR A 648 -34.82 2.38 -41.97
C THR A 648 -34.05 1.95 -43.23
N ASP A 649 -34.75 1.54 -44.29
CA ASP A 649 -34.14 1.13 -45.55
C ASP A 649 -34.09 2.23 -46.64
N GLY A 650 -34.60 3.42 -46.32
CA GLY A 650 -34.62 4.61 -47.18
C GLY A 650 -35.50 4.48 -48.44
N ASP A 651 -36.62 3.76 -48.37
CA ASP A 651 -37.50 3.52 -49.50
C ASP A 651 -38.69 4.42 -49.69
N THR A 652 -38.88 5.34 -48.76
CA THR A 652 -39.98 6.30 -48.69
C THR A 652 -41.31 5.69 -48.24
N ILE A 653 -41.30 4.51 -47.63
CA ILE A 653 -42.39 3.93 -46.83
C ILE A 653 -41.83 3.83 -45.42
N GLY A 654 -42.47 4.49 -44.44
CA GLY A 654 -41.94 4.42 -43.09
C GLY A 654 -42.25 3.11 -42.39
N ASN A 655 -41.49 2.83 -41.33
CA ASN A 655 -41.42 1.53 -40.66
C ASN A 655 -42.78 1.01 -40.16
N ASN A 656 -43.70 1.89 -39.74
CA ASN A 656 -45.04 1.50 -39.30
C ASN A 656 -45.93 0.93 -40.43
N ALA A 657 -45.55 1.19 -41.68
CA ALA A 657 -46.28 0.85 -42.89
C ALA A 657 -45.49 -0.09 -43.81
N ASP A 658 -44.17 -0.16 -43.66
CA ASP A 658 -43.34 -1.20 -44.24
C ASP A 658 -43.56 -2.54 -43.51
N THR A 659 -43.07 -3.62 -44.11
CA THR A 659 -43.26 -4.99 -43.63
C THR A 659 -41.94 -5.78 -43.62
N ASP A 660 -40.85 -5.07 -43.87
CA ASP A 660 -39.46 -5.53 -44.07
C ASP A 660 -38.59 -4.26 -43.93
N ASP A 661 -38.53 -3.72 -42.71
CA ASP A 661 -38.06 -2.35 -42.41
C ASP A 661 -36.57 -2.14 -42.77
N ASP A 662 -35.74 -3.19 -42.76
CA ASP A 662 -34.31 -3.13 -43.08
C ASP A 662 -33.92 -3.74 -44.44
N ARG A 663 -34.88 -4.36 -45.13
CA ARG A 663 -34.70 -5.01 -46.43
C ARG A 663 -33.71 -6.15 -46.50
N ASP A 664 -33.53 -6.88 -45.42
CA ASP A 664 -32.74 -8.11 -45.41
C ASP A 664 -33.42 -9.26 -46.21
N GLY A 665 -34.75 -9.16 -46.38
CA GLY A 665 -35.60 -10.09 -47.11
C GLY A 665 -36.40 -11.08 -46.25
N VAL A 666 -36.35 -10.95 -44.94
CA VAL A 666 -37.26 -11.51 -43.93
C VAL A 666 -38.28 -10.41 -43.58
N ILE A 667 -39.50 -10.81 -43.19
CA ILE A 667 -40.54 -9.82 -42.86
C ILE A 667 -40.51 -9.60 -41.35
N ASP A 668 -40.77 -8.38 -40.86
CA ASP A 668 -40.64 -8.02 -39.43
C ASP A 668 -41.35 -8.99 -38.47
N SER A 669 -42.45 -9.60 -38.91
CA SER A 669 -43.20 -10.57 -38.09
C SER A 669 -42.57 -11.95 -37.96
N GLU A 670 -41.57 -12.26 -38.80
CA GLU A 670 -40.78 -13.49 -38.83
C GLU A 670 -39.29 -13.20 -38.56
N ASP A 671 -38.95 -11.95 -38.26
CA ASP A 671 -37.61 -11.46 -38.02
C ASP A 671 -37.42 -11.17 -36.52
N ALA A 672 -36.35 -11.71 -35.93
CA ALA A 672 -35.99 -11.42 -34.54
C ALA A 672 -35.41 -10.00 -34.38
N PHE A 673 -34.82 -9.45 -35.45
CA PHE A 673 -34.16 -8.13 -35.49
C PHE A 673 -34.63 -7.30 -36.71
N PRO A 674 -35.89 -6.85 -36.77
CA PRO A 674 -36.49 -6.22 -37.95
C PRO A 674 -35.83 -4.94 -38.49
N LEU A 675 -34.85 -4.37 -37.79
CA LEU A 675 -34.17 -3.13 -38.14
C LEU A 675 -32.68 -3.35 -38.50
N ASP A 676 -32.17 -4.58 -38.38
CA ASP A 676 -30.78 -4.94 -38.68
C ASP A 676 -30.68 -5.88 -39.88
N SER A 677 -30.34 -5.30 -41.02
CA SER A 677 -30.22 -6.03 -42.29
C SER A 677 -29.17 -7.17 -42.34
N THR A 678 -28.44 -7.40 -41.25
CA THR A 678 -27.41 -8.42 -41.13
C THR A 678 -27.81 -9.62 -40.28
N GLU A 679 -28.95 -9.57 -39.60
CA GLU A 679 -29.40 -10.62 -38.70
C GLU A 679 -30.92 -10.78 -38.71
N SER A 680 -31.40 -12.02 -38.64
CA SER A 680 -32.83 -12.32 -38.52
C SER A 680 -33.15 -13.51 -37.60
N LEU A 681 -32.13 -14.15 -37.02
CA LEU A 681 -32.22 -15.35 -36.20
C LEU A 681 -31.70 -15.07 -34.78
N ASP A 682 -32.49 -15.56 -33.83
CA ASP A 682 -32.20 -15.66 -32.40
C ASP A 682 -32.62 -17.08 -32.00
N THR A 683 -31.66 -18.01 -32.01
CA THR A 683 -31.94 -19.44 -31.98
C THR A 683 -32.26 -19.94 -30.57
N ASP A 684 -31.68 -19.34 -29.52
CA ASP A 684 -31.93 -19.69 -28.12
C ASP A 684 -32.95 -18.75 -27.42
N GLY A 685 -33.23 -17.58 -28.01
CA GLY A 685 -34.23 -16.62 -27.55
C GLY A 685 -33.72 -15.62 -26.52
N ASP A 686 -32.41 -15.38 -26.43
CA ASP A 686 -31.80 -14.46 -25.47
C ASP A 686 -31.77 -12.99 -25.94
N ASN A 687 -32.21 -12.73 -27.18
CA ASN A 687 -32.21 -11.45 -27.91
C ASN A 687 -30.82 -10.99 -28.40
N ILE A 688 -29.85 -11.90 -28.47
CA ILE A 688 -28.59 -11.72 -29.20
C ILE A 688 -28.72 -12.46 -30.54
N GLY A 689 -28.26 -11.80 -31.60
CA GLY A 689 -28.28 -12.37 -32.94
C GLY A 689 -27.30 -13.52 -33.09
N ASN A 690 -27.66 -14.57 -33.83
CA ASN A 690 -26.78 -15.70 -34.13
C ASN A 690 -25.41 -15.31 -34.75
N ASN A 691 -25.31 -14.15 -35.39
CA ASN A 691 -24.04 -13.64 -35.92
C ASN A 691 -23.09 -13.06 -34.84
N ALA A 692 -23.61 -12.79 -33.64
CA ALA A 692 -22.95 -12.13 -32.51
C ALA A 692 -22.93 -13.01 -31.26
N ASP A 693 -23.86 -13.96 -31.15
CA ASP A 693 -23.90 -14.97 -30.09
C ASP A 693 -22.76 -16.00 -30.29
N THR A 694 -22.28 -16.54 -29.18
CA THR A 694 -21.20 -17.52 -29.12
C THR A 694 -21.67 -18.91 -28.69
N ASP A 695 -22.94 -19.04 -28.28
CA ASP A 695 -23.64 -20.29 -27.93
C ASP A 695 -25.06 -20.22 -28.49
N ASP A 696 -25.16 -20.27 -29.82
CA ASP A 696 -26.35 -19.95 -30.62
C ASP A 696 -27.63 -20.73 -30.21
N ASP A 697 -27.51 -21.89 -29.57
CA ASP A 697 -28.65 -22.69 -29.12
C ASP A 697 -28.79 -22.85 -27.60
N GLY A 698 -27.88 -22.22 -26.84
CA GLY A 698 -27.91 -22.11 -25.39
C GLY A 698 -27.82 -23.44 -24.65
N ASP A 699 -27.18 -24.46 -25.23
CA ASP A 699 -26.99 -25.76 -24.58
C ASP A 699 -25.78 -25.82 -23.63
N GLY A 700 -24.95 -24.78 -23.66
CA GLY A 700 -23.77 -24.60 -22.84
C GLY A 700 -22.48 -25.07 -23.48
N VAL A 701 -22.47 -25.35 -24.79
CA VAL A 701 -21.28 -25.61 -25.60
C VAL A 701 -21.15 -24.51 -26.65
N ILE A 702 -20.05 -23.75 -26.58
CA ILE A 702 -19.83 -22.64 -27.53
C ILE A 702 -19.78 -23.15 -28.98
N ASP A 703 -20.29 -22.36 -29.93
CA ASP A 703 -20.40 -22.68 -31.36
C ASP A 703 -19.12 -23.22 -31.99
N SER A 704 -17.96 -22.75 -31.50
CA SER A 704 -16.65 -23.16 -32.02
C SER A 704 -16.24 -24.58 -31.60
N GLU A 705 -16.85 -25.10 -30.54
CA GLU A 705 -16.67 -26.44 -29.98
C GLU A 705 -17.90 -27.34 -30.21
N ASP A 706 -19.01 -26.75 -30.65
CA ASP A 706 -20.26 -27.44 -30.97
C ASP A 706 -20.30 -27.92 -32.43
N ALA A 707 -20.52 -29.22 -32.64
CA ALA A 707 -20.68 -29.78 -33.98
C ALA A 707 -22.04 -29.41 -34.64
N PHE A 708 -23.04 -29.06 -33.84
CA PHE A 708 -24.38 -28.62 -34.22
C PHE A 708 -24.82 -27.38 -33.42
N PRO A 709 -24.21 -26.19 -33.65
CA PRO A 709 -24.46 -24.96 -32.88
C PRO A 709 -25.91 -24.43 -32.85
N LEU A 710 -26.85 -25.08 -33.54
CA LEU A 710 -28.26 -24.65 -33.63
C LEU A 710 -29.22 -25.73 -33.11
N ASP A 711 -28.72 -26.83 -32.53
CA ASP A 711 -29.52 -27.91 -31.96
C ASP A 711 -29.11 -28.17 -30.51
N SER A 712 -29.85 -27.52 -29.61
CA SER A 712 -29.60 -27.53 -28.17
C SER A 712 -29.67 -28.91 -27.47
N ASN A 713 -29.77 -30.01 -28.22
CA ASN A 713 -29.82 -31.38 -27.74
C ASN A 713 -28.62 -32.21 -28.23
N GLU A 714 -27.70 -31.63 -29.00
CA GLU A 714 -26.59 -32.35 -29.60
C GLU A 714 -25.40 -31.45 -29.88
N SER A 715 -24.26 -31.77 -29.28
CA SER A 715 -23.02 -31.03 -29.48
C SER A 715 -21.87 -31.89 -30.01
N LEU A 716 -22.08 -33.21 -30.15
CA LEU A 716 -21.02 -34.17 -30.44
C LEU A 716 -21.28 -34.95 -31.75
N ASP A 717 -20.27 -34.93 -32.62
CA ASP A 717 -20.19 -35.72 -33.86
C ASP A 717 -18.90 -36.55 -33.83
N THR A 718 -18.95 -37.73 -33.19
CA THR A 718 -17.75 -38.51 -32.84
C THR A 718 -16.97 -39.00 -34.06
N ASP A 719 -17.66 -39.33 -35.16
CA ASP A 719 -17.04 -39.78 -36.41
C ASP A 719 -16.97 -38.70 -37.50
N SER A 720 -17.52 -37.51 -37.22
CA SER A 720 -17.56 -36.35 -38.10
C SER A 720 -18.35 -36.58 -39.40
N ASP A 721 -19.41 -37.40 -39.37
CA ASP A 721 -20.25 -37.69 -40.52
C ASP A 721 -21.43 -36.72 -40.73
N THR A 722 -21.55 -35.72 -39.85
CA THR A 722 -22.60 -34.69 -39.78
C THR A 722 -23.94 -35.17 -39.21
N ILE A 723 -23.97 -36.33 -38.57
CA ILE A 723 -25.09 -36.81 -37.76
C ILE A 723 -24.60 -36.91 -36.32
N GLY A 724 -25.19 -36.15 -35.41
CA GLY A 724 -24.70 -36.16 -34.03
C GLY A 724 -25.05 -37.44 -33.29
N ASN A 725 -24.31 -37.73 -32.22
CA ASN A 725 -24.33 -39.02 -31.52
C ASN A 725 -25.73 -39.43 -31.01
N ASN A 726 -26.63 -38.48 -30.73
CA ASN A 726 -28.00 -38.79 -30.30
C ASN A 726 -28.90 -39.36 -31.43
N ALA A 727 -28.51 -39.13 -32.69
CA ALA A 727 -29.24 -39.45 -33.90
C ALA A 727 -28.50 -40.45 -34.79
N ASP A 728 -27.17 -40.48 -34.70
CA ASP A 728 -26.37 -41.53 -35.29
C ASP A 728 -26.60 -42.85 -34.54
N THR A 729 -26.36 -43.94 -35.23
CA THR A 729 -26.57 -45.28 -34.72
C THR A 729 -25.29 -46.09 -34.73
N ASP A 730 -24.15 -45.49 -35.09
CA ASP A 730 -22.82 -46.07 -35.30
C ASP A 730 -21.81 -44.93 -35.08
N ASP A 731 -21.80 -44.39 -33.85
CA ASP A 731 -21.17 -43.10 -33.50
C ASP A 731 -19.65 -43.06 -33.79
N ASP A 732 -18.98 -44.20 -33.94
CA ASP A 732 -17.55 -44.31 -34.24
C ASP A 732 -17.23 -44.85 -35.66
N ASN A 733 -18.27 -45.12 -36.45
CA ASN A 733 -18.23 -45.63 -37.83
C ASN A 733 -17.44 -46.92 -38.02
N ASP A 734 -17.40 -47.78 -37.01
CA ASP A 734 -16.70 -49.06 -37.11
C ASP A 734 -17.51 -50.12 -37.88
N LEU A 735 -18.77 -49.84 -38.23
CA LEU A 735 -19.77 -50.69 -38.88
C LEU A 735 -20.56 -51.60 -37.92
N ILE A 736 -20.45 -51.38 -36.61
CA ILE A 736 -21.33 -51.93 -35.59
C ILE A 736 -22.16 -50.77 -35.02
N SER A 737 -23.47 -50.93 -35.04
CA SER A 737 -24.32 -49.92 -34.41
C SER A 737 -24.17 -49.90 -32.89
N ASP A 738 -24.35 -48.77 -32.21
CA ASP A 738 -24.25 -48.62 -30.75
C ASP A 738 -25.10 -49.66 -29.99
N GLU A 739 -26.31 -49.97 -30.47
CA GLU A 739 -27.17 -50.99 -29.86
C GLU A 739 -26.53 -52.40 -29.90
N ALA A 740 -25.83 -52.70 -30.99
CA ALA A 740 -25.10 -53.94 -31.17
C ALA A 740 -23.79 -53.96 -30.38
N GLU A 741 -23.13 -52.83 -30.22
CA GLU A 741 -21.91 -52.68 -29.41
C GLU A 741 -22.18 -52.83 -27.92
N ILE A 742 -23.23 -52.20 -27.40
CA ILE A 742 -23.72 -52.44 -26.04
C ILE A 742 -23.99 -53.94 -25.81
N THR A 743 -24.42 -54.65 -26.84
CA THR A 743 -24.67 -56.11 -26.77
C THR A 743 -23.38 -56.93 -26.79
N LEU A 744 -22.37 -56.47 -27.54
CA LEU A 744 -21.03 -57.09 -27.63
C LEU A 744 -20.15 -56.73 -26.42
N GLY A 745 -20.46 -55.61 -25.76
CA GLY A 745 -19.72 -55.00 -24.67
C GLY A 745 -18.64 -54.01 -25.11
N THR A 746 -18.62 -53.63 -26.39
CA THR A 746 -17.73 -52.64 -27.00
C THR A 746 -18.23 -51.21 -26.73
N ASP A 747 -17.37 -50.22 -26.92
CA ASP A 747 -17.59 -48.80 -26.63
C ASP A 747 -18.07 -48.06 -27.88
N PRO A 748 -19.32 -47.58 -27.93
CA PRO A 748 -19.88 -46.98 -29.13
C PRO A 748 -19.20 -45.73 -29.68
N LEU A 749 -18.34 -45.11 -28.88
CA LEU A 749 -17.60 -43.93 -29.28
C LEU A 749 -16.15 -44.25 -29.69
N ASN A 750 -15.79 -45.53 -29.76
CA ASN A 750 -14.42 -45.95 -30.03
C ASN A 750 -14.35 -47.23 -30.86
N SER A 751 -14.02 -47.02 -32.13
CA SER A 751 -13.99 -48.05 -33.17
C SER A 751 -13.04 -49.24 -32.92
N ASP A 752 -12.18 -49.17 -31.91
CA ASP A 752 -11.28 -50.24 -31.43
C ASP A 752 -11.29 -50.26 -29.89
N THR A 753 -12.26 -50.94 -29.30
CA THR A 753 -12.54 -50.88 -27.85
C THR A 753 -11.36 -51.36 -27.00
N ASP A 754 -10.66 -52.42 -27.41
CA ASP A 754 -9.56 -52.99 -26.63
C ASP A 754 -8.17 -52.52 -27.06
N GLY A 755 -8.09 -51.69 -28.11
CA GLY A 755 -6.90 -50.99 -28.55
C GLY A 755 -5.84 -51.89 -29.17
N ASP A 756 -6.23 -53.07 -29.67
CA ASP A 756 -5.30 -54.03 -30.26
C ASP A 756 -4.96 -53.74 -31.74
N GLY A 757 -5.63 -52.75 -32.33
CA GLY A 757 -5.44 -52.24 -33.68
C GLY A 757 -6.39 -52.84 -34.73
N PHE A 758 -7.42 -53.57 -34.32
CA PHE A 758 -8.49 -54.06 -35.18
C PHE A 758 -9.82 -53.45 -34.76
N LEU A 759 -10.62 -53.04 -35.76
CA LEU A 759 -11.97 -52.53 -35.48
C LEU A 759 -12.82 -53.61 -34.82
N ASP A 760 -13.75 -53.22 -33.95
CA ASP A 760 -14.62 -54.16 -33.25
C ASP A 760 -15.44 -55.00 -34.24
N SER A 761 -15.86 -54.41 -35.37
CA SER A 761 -16.54 -55.10 -36.48
C SER A 761 -15.69 -56.17 -37.18
N ALA A 762 -14.37 -56.07 -37.05
CA ALA A 762 -13.39 -56.91 -37.71
C ALA A 762 -12.69 -57.91 -36.76
N ASP A 763 -12.93 -57.82 -35.45
CA ASP A 763 -12.36 -58.73 -34.46
C ASP A 763 -13.38 -59.72 -33.86
N ASP A 764 -12.94 -60.97 -33.69
CA ASP A 764 -13.74 -62.02 -33.07
C ASP A 764 -13.70 -61.93 -31.52
N TYR A 765 -12.82 -61.09 -30.96
CA TYR A 765 -12.59 -60.91 -29.52
C TYR A 765 -12.41 -59.43 -29.11
N PRO A 766 -13.35 -58.52 -29.45
CA PRO A 766 -13.18 -57.05 -29.37
C PRO A 766 -13.12 -56.46 -27.94
N LEU A 767 -12.85 -57.30 -26.93
CA LEU A 767 -12.71 -56.94 -25.52
C LEU A 767 -11.50 -57.63 -24.86
N ASP A 768 -10.64 -58.26 -25.65
CA ASP A 768 -9.50 -59.06 -25.20
C ASP A 768 -8.31 -58.82 -26.13
N GLU A 769 -7.59 -57.73 -25.85
CA GLU A 769 -6.33 -57.27 -26.47
C GLU A 769 -5.30 -58.40 -26.72
N GLY A 770 -5.42 -59.53 -25.98
CA GLY A 770 -4.55 -60.69 -26.10
C GLY A 770 -4.93 -61.71 -27.18
N LYS A 771 -6.05 -61.56 -27.90
CA LYS A 771 -6.53 -62.51 -28.91
C LYS A 771 -7.12 -61.80 -30.13
N TYR A 772 -6.66 -62.17 -31.32
CA TYR A 772 -7.31 -61.78 -32.58
C TYR A 772 -7.60 -63.01 -33.45
N SER A 773 -8.69 -62.96 -34.22
CA SER A 773 -9.01 -63.98 -35.23
C SER A 773 -9.58 -63.34 -36.50
N ALA A 774 -8.71 -63.07 -37.48
CA ALA A 774 -9.14 -62.63 -38.80
C ALA A 774 -9.80 -63.79 -39.57
N SER A 775 -11.11 -63.75 -39.74
CA SER A 775 -11.82 -64.73 -40.56
C SER A 775 -11.42 -64.61 -42.05
N VAL A 776 -10.76 -65.65 -42.58
CA VAL A 776 -10.54 -65.81 -44.03
C VAL A 776 -11.02 -67.19 -44.48
N GLU A 777 -12.24 -67.27 -45.04
CA GLU A 777 -12.70 -68.24 -46.06
C GLU A 777 -13.99 -67.71 -46.74
N ALA A 778 -14.40 -67.92 -48.01
CA ALA A 778 -13.82 -68.19 -49.32
C ALA A 778 -15.00 -68.35 -50.35
N GLU A 779 -14.78 -67.95 -51.61
CA GLU A 779 -15.36 -68.51 -52.86
C GLU A 779 -16.80 -68.19 -53.40
N ASN A 780 -16.79 -67.38 -54.50
CA ASN A 780 -17.34 -67.65 -55.85
C ASN A 780 -18.83 -67.32 -56.21
N ALA A 781 -19.07 -66.16 -56.87
CA ALA A 781 -19.56 -66.05 -58.26
C ALA A 781 -19.89 -64.59 -58.75
N GLY A 782 -19.03 -64.01 -59.60
CA GLY A 782 -19.46 -63.27 -60.81
C GLY A 782 -19.47 -61.72 -60.85
N LEU A 783 -18.31 -61.10 -61.18
CA LEU A 783 -18.01 -59.95 -62.11
C LEU A 783 -19.01 -58.77 -62.31
N PRO A 784 -18.57 -57.56 -62.78
CA PRO A 784 -17.25 -56.87 -62.69
C PRO A 784 -17.33 -55.34 -62.42
N GLY A 785 -16.22 -54.69 -62.04
CA GLY A 785 -15.95 -53.31 -62.48
C GLY A 785 -15.09 -52.42 -61.58
N PHE A 786 -13.84 -52.20 -62.02
CA PHE A 786 -12.93 -51.07 -61.73
C PHE A 786 -12.54 -50.83 -60.24
N GLY A 787 -11.27 -50.80 -59.83
CA GLY A 787 -10.05 -50.44 -60.52
C GLY A 787 -9.45 -49.22 -59.82
N ALA A 788 -8.58 -49.46 -58.84
CA ALA A 788 -7.79 -48.42 -58.18
C ALA A 788 -6.95 -47.61 -59.19
N SER A 789 -7.04 -46.27 -59.14
CA SER A 789 -5.96 -45.30 -59.47
C SER A 789 -6.46 -43.83 -59.47
N LEU A 790 -5.69 -42.97 -58.80
CA LEU A 790 -5.42 -41.54 -59.07
C LEU A 790 -6.54 -40.50 -58.86
N MET A 791 -6.30 -39.50 -57.99
CA MET A 791 -5.62 -38.23 -58.36
C MET A 791 -5.25 -37.36 -57.14
N MET A 792 -3.95 -37.10 -56.96
CA MET A 792 -3.47 -35.75 -56.64
C MET A 792 -3.56 -34.88 -57.92
N VAL A 793 -3.92 -33.59 -57.79
CA VAL A 793 -3.13 -32.41 -58.19
C VAL A 793 -3.99 -31.14 -58.08
N SER A 794 -3.40 -30.12 -57.45
CA SER A 794 -3.78 -28.72 -57.25
C SER A 794 -4.27 -27.94 -58.48
N LEU A 795 -5.04 -26.87 -58.25
CA LEU A 795 -5.01 -25.66 -59.09
C LEU A 795 -5.32 -24.40 -58.28
N LEU A 796 -4.41 -23.44 -58.40
CA LEU A 796 -4.39 -22.08 -57.86
C LEU A 796 -4.85 -21.08 -58.96
N PHE A 797 -5.37 -19.93 -58.52
CA PHE A 797 -5.58 -18.62 -59.20
C PHE A 797 -6.94 -18.25 -59.82
N GLY A 798 -7.45 -17.09 -59.34
CA GLY A 798 -8.47 -16.29 -60.01
C GLY A 798 -8.77 -14.92 -59.36
N ALA A 799 -7.78 -14.06 -59.07
CA ALA A 799 -8.00 -12.63 -58.82
C ALA A 799 -7.94 -11.82 -60.13
N ILE A 800 -8.75 -10.75 -60.27
CA ILE A 800 -8.71 -9.57 -61.22
C ILE A 800 -10.18 -9.06 -61.36
N LEU A 801 -10.62 -7.80 -61.23
CA LEU A 801 -10.07 -6.43 -61.21
C LEU A 801 -11.21 -5.42 -60.91
N PHE A 802 -10.88 -4.26 -60.30
CA PHE A 802 -11.30 -2.85 -60.59
C PHE A 802 -11.70 -2.06 -59.32
N ARG A 803 -10.81 -1.30 -58.65
CA ARG A 803 -10.17 0.02 -58.94
C ARG A 803 -10.97 1.23 -58.39
N PRO A 804 -10.37 2.08 -57.53
CA PRO A 804 -11.00 3.30 -57.02
C PRO A 804 -10.77 4.50 -57.96
N ARG A 805 -11.62 5.53 -57.85
CA ARG A 805 -11.35 6.89 -58.33
C ARG A 805 -12.12 7.92 -57.51
N LYS A 806 -11.32 8.78 -56.85
CA LYS A 806 -11.47 10.22 -56.64
C LYS A 806 -12.79 10.79 -56.14
#